data_AF-A0A2W4QZ84-F1
#
_entry.id   AF-A0A2W4QZ84-F1
#
_cell.length_a   1.000
_cell.length_b   1.000
_cell.length_c   1.000
_cell.angle_alpha   90.00
_cell.angle_beta   90.00
_cell.angle_gamma   90.00
#
_symmetry.space_group_name_H-M   'P 1'
#
loop_
_entity.id
_entity.type
_entity.pdbx_description
1 polymer ?
#
loop_
_entity_poly.entity_id
_entity_poly.type
_entity_poly.pdbx_seq_one_letter_code
_entity_poly.pdbx_strand_id
1 'polypeptide(L)'
;MCSIFISYSHVDDKQQADLRRFLDPLGRKGLIKFWDDRKIQTGDDWKREIDQALAATSMAVLLVTQNFLNSTFIADEELPYLLAKHKKHEITILPVFLDISNVGLVQPDLAAIQGYGSPLEPLSKLKKLERLEKFKALSERLAELAQRPPPPPPPPPLDRGNYELNVNLRREGAKLMLAYRRPGEDPFLRCECAWAEVEASIRPILNSLRTGAPQQLANELAANAEKSWAWKLFELLFKDKDLATIFRAAFYQFDPAVMPNPVRAPLRLRISSDDPELAALPWRIMAWDGHLLRERRWVFATGQNPDPVNDVSTLASCEVLLIAESGHGEMLKESLLSLWPKADASIRLATCSGEVQNAILGQSPHLVYVHAQGSQGLRLSDGVLPLPKLAEWLNAQRPGPAVVMLYLENCGLSDPRALFGGSIPLLLWRTVTSPMRNPTALPLAWLHAWLGEGRDPVDALQQICREGSPVDAVEALTLAVRANYRHWRTDPPQEGPRNPATLHRLDRDTQKAHVGKWLRELIDSDRMRVMALVPFGTAGNHLEKIHEQLCQYAETDLHDRAKIKQIKLEFPESRADLRVELEHELRQQLQREKTSQKSERELLQCASPCDDPDRRSVLWLHWGVFGGTGNAPLLKLDELNIWLNFICEFVTHHCPEHIRIVCSLALETPDGEHSELRESLDDKDGELTDNHFVLNILEPVGNVEKHELRKFLRENSGCPPQLCVKLADLLSKETGGEFQQLVALIEPAEKTGSWHSLLGQLQSRHKPPF
;
A
#
# COMPACT_ATOMS: atom_id res chain seq x y z
N MET A 1 29.25 16.85 10.97
CA MET A 1 30.32 16.19 11.75
C MET A 1 30.18 14.69 11.52
N CYS A 2 31.25 13.98 11.17
CA CYS A 2 31.14 12.59 10.72
C CYS A 2 30.94 11.62 11.90
N SER A 3 29.88 10.83 11.86
CA SER A 3 29.52 9.85 12.90
C SER A 3 30.01 8.46 12.52
N ILE A 4 30.78 7.83 13.39
CA ILE A 4 31.39 6.50 13.20
C ILE A 4 30.76 5.52 14.18
N PHE A 5 30.24 4.40 13.69
CA PHE A 5 29.79 3.27 14.51
C PHE A 5 30.91 2.24 14.60
N ILE A 6 31.20 1.74 15.79
CA ILE A 6 32.19 0.68 15.99
C ILE A 6 31.45 -0.56 16.48
N SER A 7 31.33 -1.58 15.61
CA SER A 7 30.74 -2.87 15.96
C SER A 7 31.83 -3.88 16.26
N TYR A 8 31.72 -4.54 17.41
CA TYR A 8 32.69 -5.52 17.91
C TYR A 8 32.01 -6.45 18.92
N SER A 9 32.57 -7.63 19.14
CA SER A 9 32.15 -8.47 20.26
C SER A 9 32.79 -7.95 21.55
N HIS A 10 32.04 -7.91 22.66
CA HIS A 10 32.57 -7.58 23.99
C HIS A 10 33.78 -8.46 24.41
N VAL A 11 33.90 -9.66 23.83
CA VAL A 11 35.05 -10.55 24.08
C VAL A 11 36.37 -9.96 23.53
N ASP A 12 36.29 -9.06 22.54
CA ASP A 12 37.43 -8.45 21.84
C ASP A 12 37.76 -7.03 22.33
N ASP A 13 37.34 -6.70 23.56
CA ASP A 13 37.45 -5.36 24.17
C ASP A 13 38.88 -4.80 24.22
N LYS A 14 39.88 -5.68 24.39
CA LYS A 14 41.30 -5.26 24.45
C LYS A 14 41.78 -4.69 23.11
N GLN A 15 41.40 -5.33 22.02
CA GLN A 15 41.76 -4.93 20.65
C GLN A 15 41.02 -3.64 20.28
N GLN A 16 39.78 -3.49 20.72
CA GLN A 16 39.01 -2.26 20.60
C GLN A 16 39.69 -1.11 21.35
N ALA A 17 40.16 -1.34 22.58
CA ALA A 17 40.87 -0.33 23.37
C ALA A 17 42.16 0.16 22.70
N ASP A 18 42.90 -0.71 22.02
CA ASP A 18 44.09 -0.33 21.26
C ASP A 18 43.74 0.55 20.05
N LEU A 19 42.67 0.25 19.31
CA LEU A 19 42.17 1.10 18.23
C LEU A 19 41.74 2.48 18.76
N ARG A 20 41.05 2.51 19.91
CA ARG A 20 40.54 3.74 20.51
C ARG A 20 41.62 4.77 20.83
N ARG A 21 42.83 4.33 21.19
CA ARG A 21 43.98 5.22 21.43
C ARG A 21 44.32 6.11 20.22
N PHE A 22 44.01 5.66 19.01
CA PHE A 22 44.19 6.43 17.78
C PHE A 22 42.97 7.30 17.45
N LEU A 23 41.76 6.92 17.92
CA LEU A 23 40.51 7.65 17.64
C LEU A 23 40.23 8.78 18.64
N ASP A 24 40.58 8.60 19.92
CA ASP A 24 40.34 9.60 20.98
C ASP A 24 40.93 11.00 20.64
N PRO A 25 42.18 11.13 20.12
CA PRO A 25 42.72 12.43 19.72
C PRO A 25 41.94 13.09 18.58
N LEU A 26 41.42 12.30 17.63
CA LEU A 26 40.60 12.80 16.53
C LEU A 26 39.23 13.30 17.04
N GLY A 27 38.66 12.60 18.01
CA GLY A 27 37.44 13.02 18.69
C GLY A 27 37.60 14.33 19.45
N ARG A 28 38.70 14.50 20.21
CA ARG A 28 39.00 15.75 20.94
C ARG A 28 39.21 16.95 20.02
N LYS A 29 39.75 16.73 18.83
CA LYS A 29 39.91 17.77 17.79
C LYS A 29 38.62 18.05 17.02
N GLY A 30 37.51 17.36 17.33
CA GLY A 30 36.23 17.52 16.64
C GLY A 30 36.21 17.00 15.20
N LEU A 31 37.19 16.17 14.81
CA LEU A 31 37.27 15.63 13.45
C LEU A 31 36.28 14.49 13.24
N ILE A 32 36.07 13.66 14.27
CA ILE A 32 35.17 12.51 14.22
C ILE A 32 34.31 12.46 15.49
N LYS A 33 33.10 11.90 15.40
CA LYS A 33 32.31 11.47 16.54
C LYS A 33 32.13 9.96 16.41
N PHE A 34 32.63 9.15 17.34
CA PHE A 34 32.42 7.71 17.30
C PHE A 34 31.48 7.23 18.41
N TRP A 35 30.72 6.18 18.15
CA TRP A 35 29.79 5.52 19.08
C TRP A 35 30.18 4.05 19.24
N ASP A 36 30.10 3.55 20.46
CA ASP A 36 30.21 2.14 20.83
C ASP A 36 29.18 1.81 21.93
N ASP A 37 28.84 0.54 22.06
CA ASP A 37 27.89 -0.05 23.01
C ASP A 37 28.12 0.33 24.49
N ARG A 38 29.35 0.65 24.88
CA ARG A 38 29.71 1.12 26.23
C ARG A 38 29.13 2.49 26.58
N LYS A 39 28.51 3.19 25.62
CA LYS A 39 27.80 4.46 25.86
C LYS A 39 26.38 4.28 26.38
N ILE A 40 25.85 3.06 26.34
CA ILE A 40 24.54 2.71 26.88
C ILE A 40 24.67 2.59 28.41
N GLN A 41 23.89 3.36 29.17
CA GLN A 41 23.92 3.31 30.63
C GLN A 41 22.99 2.21 31.17
N THR A 42 23.28 1.70 32.38
CA THR A 42 22.42 0.74 33.06
C THR A 42 21.04 1.36 33.31
N GLY A 43 20.00 0.82 32.66
CA GLY A 43 18.63 1.33 32.72
C GLY A 43 18.11 1.91 31.40
N ASP A 44 18.99 2.12 30.42
CA ASP A 44 18.59 2.56 29.07
C ASP A 44 17.98 1.40 28.26
N ASP A 45 17.06 1.74 27.36
CA ASP A 45 16.60 0.83 26.32
C ASP A 45 17.72 0.64 25.29
N TRP A 46 18.61 -0.31 25.59
CA TRP A 46 19.84 -0.58 24.84
C TRP A 46 19.60 -0.78 23.33
N LYS A 47 18.48 -1.42 22.95
CA LYS A 47 18.12 -1.64 21.54
C LYS A 47 17.80 -0.33 20.84
N ARG A 48 16.99 0.53 21.48
CA ARG A 48 16.62 1.83 20.93
C ARG A 48 17.82 2.76 20.76
N GLU A 49 18.78 2.74 21.68
CA GLU A 49 20.00 3.56 21.60
C GLU A 49 20.93 3.09 20.47
N ILE A 50 21.03 1.77 20.24
CA ILE A 50 21.76 1.20 19.10
C ILE A 50 21.09 1.58 17.79
N ASP A 51 19.77 1.49 17.69
CA ASP A 51 19.02 1.86 16.48
C ASP A 51 19.23 3.34 16.11
N GLN A 52 19.23 4.23 17.10
CA GLN A 52 19.51 5.65 16.90
C GLN A 52 20.96 5.89 16.45
N ALA A 53 21.92 5.19 17.04
CA ALA A 53 23.32 5.27 16.65
C ALA A 53 23.53 4.76 15.21
N LEU A 54 22.93 3.62 14.84
CA LEU A 54 22.96 3.05 13.50
C LEU A 54 22.30 3.98 12.46
N ALA A 55 21.20 4.64 12.81
CA ALA A 55 20.52 5.59 11.94
C ALA A 55 21.35 6.84 11.65
N ALA A 56 22.06 7.36 12.65
CA ALA A 56 22.87 8.58 12.56
C ALA A 56 24.29 8.37 11.99
N THR A 57 24.66 7.13 11.68
CA THR A 57 26.03 6.78 11.30
C THR A 57 26.29 6.92 9.80
N SER A 58 27.42 7.53 9.45
CA SER A 58 27.91 7.69 8.08
C SER A 58 29.09 6.75 7.74
N MET A 59 29.77 6.20 8.74
CA MET A 59 30.84 5.20 8.57
C MET A 59 30.76 4.12 9.65
N ALA A 60 30.94 2.85 9.30
CA ALA A 60 31.01 1.76 10.27
C ALA A 60 32.38 1.09 10.24
N VAL A 61 32.96 0.87 11.41
CA VAL A 61 34.18 0.07 11.61
C VAL A 61 33.75 -1.26 12.23
N LEU A 62 34.01 -2.37 11.52
CA LEU A 62 33.61 -3.71 11.97
C LEU A 62 34.85 -4.49 12.41
N LEU A 63 34.92 -4.86 13.68
CA LEU A 63 36.03 -5.63 14.24
C LEU A 63 35.72 -7.13 14.10
N VAL A 64 36.14 -7.72 12.98
CA VAL A 64 35.75 -9.08 12.57
C VAL A 64 36.63 -10.14 13.25
N THR A 65 36.00 -10.99 14.05
CA THR A 65 36.54 -12.18 14.73
C THR A 65 35.50 -13.32 14.68
N GLN A 66 35.85 -14.53 15.13
CA GLN A 66 34.83 -15.58 15.29
C GLN A 66 33.77 -15.19 16.34
N ASN A 67 34.15 -14.44 17.39
CA ASN A 67 33.21 -13.98 18.42
C ASN A 67 32.26 -12.91 17.88
N PHE A 68 32.72 -12.06 16.97
CA PHE A 68 31.88 -11.11 16.24
C PHE A 68 30.79 -11.84 15.43
N LEU A 69 31.17 -12.90 14.71
CA LEU A 69 30.22 -13.68 13.90
C LEU A 69 29.24 -14.51 14.74
N ASN A 70 29.65 -14.96 15.92
CA ASN A 70 28.82 -15.76 16.81
C ASN A 70 27.86 -14.91 17.67
N SER A 71 27.97 -13.59 17.64
CA SER A 71 27.05 -12.70 18.35
C SER A 71 25.72 -12.64 17.60
N THR A 72 24.66 -13.20 18.20
CA THR A 72 23.31 -13.22 17.61
C THR A 72 22.80 -11.81 17.30
N PHE A 73 23.03 -10.85 18.20
CA PHE A 73 22.63 -9.47 17.97
C PHE A 73 23.35 -8.82 16.77
N ILE A 74 24.66 -9.05 16.63
CA ILE A 74 25.41 -8.52 15.48
C ILE A 74 24.96 -9.22 14.19
N ALA A 75 24.78 -10.53 14.22
CA ALA A 75 24.43 -11.34 13.05
C ALA A 75 22.99 -11.07 12.55
N ASP A 76 22.04 -10.90 13.45
CA ASP A 76 20.61 -10.80 13.11
C ASP A 76 20.13 -9.34 12.95
N GLU A 77 20.77 -8.39 13.62
CA GLU A 77 20.30 -6.98 13.66
C GLU A 77 21.32 -6.01 13.03
N GLU A 78 22.53 -5.87 13.61
CA GLU A 78 23.48 -4.82 13.19
C GLU A 78 24.06 -5.05 11.79
N LEU A 79 24.58 -6.25 11.54
CA LEU A 79 25.32 -6.56 10.33
C LEU A 79 24.42 -6.57 9.08
N PRO A 80 23.21 -7.16 9.09
CA PRO A 80 22.29 -7.06 7.96
C PRO A 80 21.92 -5.61 7.64
N TYR A 81 21.68 -4.78 8.66
CA TYR A 81 21.38 -3.36 8.50
C TYR A 81 22.54 -2.60 7.85
N LEU A 82 23.75 -2.79 8.36
CA LEU A 82 24.96 -2.13 7.86
C LEU A 82 25.29 -2.57 6.43
N LEU A 83 25.24 -3.88 6.14
CA LEU A 83 25.49 -4.42 4.80
C LEU A 83 24.44 -3.94 3.79
N ALA A 84 23.15 -3.89 4.18
CA ALA A 84 22.09 -3.37 3.33
C ALA A 84 22.31 -1.89 2.98
N LYS A 85 22.70 -1.07 3.95
CA LYS A 85 23.09 0.33 3.71
C LYS A 85 24.34 0.46 2.85
N HIS A 86 25.32 -0.42 3.05
CA HIS A 86 26.57 -0.39 2.29
C HIS A 86 26.34 -0.73 0.81
N LYS A 87 25.51 -1.75 0.53
CA LYS A 87 25.07 -2.10 -0.84
C LYS A 87 24.38 -0.94 -1.56
N LYS A 88 23.71 -0.06 -0.81
CA LYS A 88 23.04 1.15 -1.31
C LYS A 88 23.95 2.40 -1.33
N HIS A 89 25.25 2.25 -1.03
CA HIS A 89 26.23 3.35 -0.92
C HIS A 89 25.87 4.41 0.14
N GLU A 90 25.07 4.04 1.14
CA GLU A 90 24.59 4.91 2.20
C GLU A 90 25.58 5.07 3.36
N ILE A 91 26.42 4.06 3.55
CA ILE A 91 27.42 3.99 4.61
C ILE A 91 28.71 3.40 4.06
N THR A 92 29.85 3.94 4.53
CA THR A 92 31.15 3.31 4.28
C THR A 92 31.44 2.28 5.37
N ILE A 93 31.56 1.01 5.00
CA ILE A 93 32.01 -0.04 5.91
C ILE A 93 33.53 -0.20 5.77
N LEU A 94 34.23 -0.22 6.90
CA LEU A 94 35.66 -0.49 7.02
C LEU A 94 35.84 -1.74 7.88
N PRO A 95 35.92 -2.95 7.28
CA PRO A 95 36.18 -4.15 8.04
C PRO A 95 37.63 -4.17 8.52
N VAL A 96 37.82 -4.63 9.75
CA VAL A 96 39.11 -4.87 10.38
C VAL A 96 39.12 -6.34 10.76
N PHE A 97 39.82 -7.15 9.98
CA PHE A 97 39.93 -8.59 10.22
C PHE A 97 40.90 -8.81 11.37
N LEU A 98 40.39 -8.86 12.60
CA LEU A 98 41.20 -8.90 13.81
C LEU A 98 41.79 -10.28 14.07
N ASP A 99 41.02 -11.34 13.86
CA ASP A 99 41.47 -12.71 14.09
C ASP A 99 40.92 -13.71 13.07
N ILE A 100 41.43 -14.95 13.11
CA ILE A 100 40.98 -16.06 12.27
C ILE A 100 39.48 -16.27 12.52
N SER A 101 38.72 -16.33 11.43
CA SER A 101 37.28 -16.53 11.46
C SER A 101 36.80 -17.21 10.19
N ASN A 102 35.61 -17.81 10.24
CA ASN A 102 34.93 -18.38 9.07
C ASN A 102 34.11 -17.34 8.28
N VAL A 103 34.43 -16.04 8.37
CA VAL A 103 33.69 -14.95 7.71
C VAL A 103 33.51 -15.18 6.21
N GLY A 104 34.51 -15.75 5.52
CA GLY A 104 34.41 -16.04 4.08
C GLY A 104 33.34 -17.07 3.72
N LEU A 105 32.98 -17.97 4.66
CA LEU A 105 31.93 -18.97 4.47
C LEU A 105 30.56 -18.44 4.91
N VAL A 106 30.51 -17.74 6.05
CA VAL A 106 29.25 -17.36 6.70
C VAL A 106 28.75 -16.00 6.24
N GLN A 107 29.65 -15.07 5.88
CA GLN A 107 29.34 -13.71 5.45
C GLN A 107 30.24 -13.29 4.28
N PRO A 108 30.08 -13.92 3.09
CA PRO A 108 30.92 -13.64 1.91
C PRO A 108 30.85 -12.18 1.47
N ASP A 109 29.70 -11.53 1.66
CA ASP A 109 29.50 -10.11 1.36
C ASP A 109 30.40 -9.20 2.20
N LEU A 110 30.60 -9.53 3.49
CA LEU A 110 31.52 -8.80 4.36
C LEU A 110 32.98 -9.13 4.02
N ALA A 111 33.28 -10.39 3.71
CA ALA A 111 34.62 -10.83 3.33
C ALA A 111 35.12 -10.23 2.01
N ALA A 112 34.21 -9.85 1.11
CA ALA A 112 34.51 -9.23 -0.17
C ALA A 112 34.88 -7.72 -0.05
N ILE A 113 34.56 -7.07 1.07
CA ILE A 113 34.86 -5.65 1.28
C ILE A 113 36.34 -5.48 1.63
N GLN A 114 37.04 -4.61 0.89
CA GLN A 114 38.44 -4.31 1.18
C GLN A 114 38.58 -3.63 2.54
N GLY A 115 39.35 -4.25 3.44
CA GLY A 115 39.52 -3.81 4.82
C GLY A 115 40.98 -3.75 5.27
N TYR A 116 41.14 -3.66 6.58
CA TYR A 116 42.43 -3.77 7.25
C TYR A 116 42.67 -5.23 7.61
N GLY A 117 43.65 -5.84 6.95
CA GLY A 117 43.84 -7.30 6.96
C GLY A 117 42.95 -8.00 5.92
N SER A 118 42.91 -9.32 5.97
CA SER A 118 41.98 -10.14 5.18
C SER A 118 41.54 -11.36 5.99
N PRO A 119 40.48 -12.09 5.57
CA PRO A 119 40.11 -13.35 6.22
C PRO A 119 41.26 -14.37 6.29
N LEU A 120 42.17 -14.34 5.30
CA LEU A 120 43.35 -15.23 5.25
C LEU A 120 44.55 -14.69 6.04
N GLU A 121 44.68 -13.37 6.11
CA GLU A 121 45.75 -12.65 6.81
C GLU A 121 45.18 -11.62 7.80
N PRO A 122 44.60 -12.07 8.94
CA PRO A 122 44.08 -11.19 9.96
C PRO A 122 45.21 -10.49 10.74
N LEU A 123 44.87 -9.38 11.39
CA LEU A 123 45.79 -8.56 12.19
C LEU A 123 46.40 -9.32 13.38
N SER A 124 45.78 -10.40 13.85
CA SER A 124 46.33 -11.28 14.88
C SER A 124 47.64 -11.94 14.47
N LYS A 125 47.84 -12.21 13.17
CA LYS A 125 49.09 -12.78 12.62
C LYS A 125 50.24 -11.78 12.53
N LEU A 126 49.94 -10.48 12.57
CA LEU A 126 50.94 -9.42 12.49
C LEU A 126 51.63 -9.18 13.84
N LYS A 127 52.89 -8.74 13.79
CA LYS A 127 53.60 -8.29 14.99
C LYS A 127 52.88 -7.08 15.58
N LYS A 128 53.02 -6.87 16.89
CA LYS A 128 52.34 -5.78 17.60
C LYS A 128 52.57 -4.41 16.97
N LEU A 129 53.78 -4.12 16.50
CA LEU A 129 54.11 -2.84 15.85
C LEU A 129 53.35 -2.68 14.52
N GLU A 130 53.39 -3.69 13.65
CA GLU A 130 52.67 -3.71 12.35
C GLU A 130 51.15 -3.60 12.55
N ARG A 131 50.61 -4.20 13.60
CA ARG A 131 49.18 -4.07 13.96
C ARG A 131 48.83 -2.63 14.34
N LEU A 132 49.67 -1.98 15.14
CA LEU A 132 49.48 -0.57 15.52
C LEU A 132 49.62 0.36 14.30
N GLU A 133 50.49 0.03 13.34
CA GLU A 133 50.58 0.75 12.06
C GLU A 133 49.29 0.63 11.24
N LYS A 134 48.63 -0.53 11.23
CA LYS A 134 47.31 -0.69 10.58
C LYS A 134 46.23 0.14 11.29
N PHE A 135 46.22 0.21 12.62
CA PHE A 135 45.29 1.08 13.35
C PHE A 135 45.57 2.57 13.13
N LYS A 136 46.84 2.96 13.04
CA LYS A 136 47.23 4.32 12.63
C LYS A 136 46.69 4.64 11.23
N ALA A 137 46.92 3.76 10.26
CA ALA A 137 46.43 3.93 8.89
C ALA A 137 44.89 4.02 8.84
N LEU A 138 44.18 3.21 9.63
CA LEU A 138 42.73 3.31 9.79
C LEU A 138 42.31 4.67 10.35
N SER A 139 43.00 5.18 11.37
CA SER A 139 42.69 6.49 11.94
C SER A 139 42.94 7.64 10.96
N GLU A 140 44.01 7.57 10.17
CA GLU A 140 44.32 8.54 9.11
C GLU A 140 43.25 8.49 8.02
N ARG A 141 42.84 7.28 7.61
CA ARG A 141 41.76 7.10 6.64
C ARG A 141 40.42 7.63 7.14
N LEU A 142 40.07 7.39 8.40
CA LEU A 142 38.85 7.94 9.01
C LEU A 142 38.90 9.47 9.06
N ALA A 143 40.06 10.06 9.36
CA ALA A 143 40.25 11.50 9.34
C ALA A 143 40.15 12.08 7.92
N GLU A 144 40.69 11.41 6.91
CA GLU A 144 40.53 11.78 5.50
C GLU A 144 39.07 11.73 5.05
N LEU A 145 38.37 10.63 5.37
CA LEU A 145 36.96 10.46 5.02
C LEU A 145 36.06 11.46 5.75
N ALA A 146 36.44 11.87 6.96
CA ALA A 146 35.74 12.90 7.71
C ALA A 146 36.01 14.34 7.22
N GLN A 147 37.15 14.58 6.56
CA GLN A 147 37.53 15.88 5.96
C GLN A 147 37.02 16.06 4.52
N ARG A 148 36.72 14.96 3.81
CA ARG A 148 35.93 15.05 2.58
C ARG A 148 34.56 15.65 2.93
N PRO A 149 34.01 16.60 2.13
CA PRO A 149 32.62 16.97 2.29
C PRO A 149 31.81 15.67 2.27
N PRO A 150 30.88 15.47 3.23
CA PRO A 150 30.16 14.20 3.31
C PRO A 150 29.62 13.88 1.91
N PRO A 151 29.73 12.63 1.42
CA PRO A 151 28.92 12.27 0.27
C PRO A 151 27.50 12.75 0.58
N PRO A 152 26.81 13.40 -0.37
CA PRO A 152 25.44 13.85 -0.13
C PRO A 152 24.72 12.69 0.52
N PRO A 153 23.93 12.92 1.60
CA PRO A 153 23.22 11.85 2.27
C PRO A 153 22.64 10.98 1.16
N PRO A 154 22.84 9.65 1.21
CA PRO A 154 22.32 8.78 0.16
C PRO A 154 20.92 9.25 -0.18
N PRO A 155 20.60 9.40 -1.49
CA PRO A 155 19.25 9.81 -1.87
C PRO A 155 18.35 8.91 -1.05
N PRO A 156 17.47 9.53 -0.23
CA PRO A 156 16.77 8.74 0.76
C PRO A 156 16.10 7.59 0.01
N PRO A 157 15.95 6.40 0.63
CA PRO A 157 15.38 5.24 -0.04
C PRO A 157 14.19 5.71 -0.87
N LEU A 158 14.06 5.25 -2.13
CA LEU A 158 13.11 5.72 -3.15
C LEU A 158 11.63 5.86 -2.69
N ASP A 159 11.34 5.52 -1.43
CA ASP A 159 10.12 5.71 -0.65
C ASP A 159 10.09 6.95 0.28
N ARG A 160 11.14 7.78 0.42
CA ARG A 160 11.00 9.13 1.02
C ARG A 160 10.71 10.13 -0.10
N GLY A 161 9.45 10.54 -0.14
CA GLY A 161 8.80 11.12 -1.31
C GLY A 161 9.41 12.44 -1.83
N ASN A 162 9.36 12.54 -3.17
CA ASN A 162 9.22 13.73 -4.00
C ASN A 162 10.16 14.90 -3.65
N TYR A 163 11.26 15.04 -4.41
CA TYR A 163 12.01 16.31 -4.50
C TYR A 163 11.02 17.47 -4.72
N GLU A 164 11.21 18.62 -4.08
CA GLU A 164 10.31 19.77 -4.24
C GLU A 164 11.09 21.04 -4.62
N LEU A 165 10.57 21.77 -5.61
CA LEU A 165 11.11 23.04 -6.08
C LEU A 165 9.99 24.08 -6.08
N ASN A 166 10.20 25.19 -5.38
CA ASN A 166 9.23 26.27 -5.30
C ASN A 166 9.72 27.46 -6.13
N VAL A 167 8.90 27.90 -7.07
CA VAL A 167 9.16 29.02 -7.97
C VAL A 167 8.15 30.11 -7.72
N ASN A 168 8.62 31.27 -7.24
CA ASN A 168 7.79 32.45 -7.06
C ASN A 168 7.88 33.35 -8.29
N LEU A 169 6.73 33.71 -8.85
CA LEU A 169 6.57 34.63 -9.96
C LEU A 169 5.86 35.90 -9.45
N ARG A 170 6.54 37.05 -9.55
CA ARG A 170 6.00 38.34 -9.12
C ARG A 170 6.12 39.38 -10.22
N ARG A 171 5.00 39.95 -10.64
CA ARG A 171 4.97 41.04 -11.61
C ARG A 171 5.28 42.37 -10.92
N GLU A 172 6.33 43.04 -11.36
CA GLU A 172 6.75 44.37 -10.88
C GLU A 172 6.82 45.34 -12.07
N GLY A 173 5.68 45.97 -12.38
CA GLY A 173 5.55 46.87 -13.52
C GLY A 173 5.77 46.17 -14.86
N ALA A 174 6.85 46.54 -15.55
CA ALA A 174 7.25 45.98 -16.85
C ALA A 174 8.14 44.74 -16.76
N LYS A 175 8.45 44.27 -15.54
CA LYS A 175 9.32 43.10 -15.30
C LYS A 175 8.55 42.00 -14.58
N LEU A 176 8.94 40.75 -14.86
CA LEU A 176 8.57 39.57 -14.08
C LEU A 176 9.80 39.12 -13.27
N MET A 177 9.66 39.07 -11.95
CA MET A 177 10.66 38.55 -11.04
C MET A 177 10.40 37.07 -10.78
N LEU A 178 11.44 36.25 -10.91
CA LEU A 178 11.42 34.81 -10.61
C LEU A 178 12.36 34.53 -9.44
N ALA A 179 11.90 33.77 -8.45
CA ALA A 179 12.72 33.34 -7.33
C ALA A 179 12.56 31.84 -7.08
N TYR A 180 13.66 31.09 -7.13
CA TYR A 180 13.70 29.64 -6.95
C TYR A 180 14.18 29.33 -5.53
N ARG A 181 13.45 28.48 -4.82
CA ARG A 181 13.75 28.10 -3.44
C ARG A 181 13.42 26.64 -3.18
N ARG A 182 14.01 26.10 -2.12
CA ARG A 182 13.59 24.82 -1.52
C ARG A 182 12.56 25.08 -0.42
N PRO A 183 11.71 24.09 -0.07
CA PRO A 183 10.78 24.24 1.04
C PRO A 183 11.51 24.54 2.35
N GLY A 184 11.09 25.57 3.07
CA GLY A 184 11.69 26.01 4.33
C GLY A 184 12.98 26.83 4.18
N GLU A 185 13.39 27.21 2.97
CA GLU A 185 14.65 27.92 2.72
C GLU A 185 14.46 29.23 1.94
N ASP A 186 15.46 30.12 2.03
CA ASP A 186 15.55 31.33 1.22
C ASP A 186 15.81 31.01 -0.27
N PRO A 187 15.42 31.91 -1.19
CA PRO A 187 15.70 31.72 -2.60
C PRO A 187 17.19 31.61 -2.90
N PHE A 188 17.60 30.51 -3.53
CA PHE A 188 18.98 30.28 -3.96
C PHE A 188 19.29 30.91 -5.32
N LEU A 189 18.27 31.20 -6.13
CA LEU A 189 18.42 31.88 -7.42
C LEU A 189 17.29 32.90 -7.60
N ARG A 190 17.64 34.07 -8.13
CA ARG A 190 16.69 35.13 -8.51
C ARG A 190 17.00 35.61 -9.92
N CYS A 191 15.96 35.74 -10.73
CA CYS A 191 16.06 36.13 -12.13
C CYS A 191 14.97 37.16 -12.47
N GLU A 192 15.18 37.95 -13.52
CA GLU A 192 14.15 38.82 -14.09
C GLU A 192 14.01 38.61 -15.60
N CYS A 193 12.84 38.96 -16.14
CA CYS A 193 12.59 39.04 -17.59
C CYS A 193 11.54 40.13 -17.91
N ALA A 194 11.44 40.52 -19.18
CA ALA A 194 10.48 41.52 -19.63
C ALA A 194 9.05 40.95 -19.66
N TRP A 195 8.09 41.65 -19.05
CA TRP A 195 6.69 41.20 -19.02
C TRP A 195 6.07 41.11 -20.42
N ALA A 196 6.43 42.02 -21.33
CA ALA A 196 5.87 42.04 -22.69
C ALA A 196 6.14 40.74 -23.48
N GLU A 197 7.31 40.12 -23.29
CA GLU A 197 7.67 38.85 -23.93
C GLU A 197 6.90 37.66 -23.33
N VAL A 198 6.71 37.69 -22.01
CA VAL A 198 5.90 36.70 -21.29
C VAL A 198 4.44 36.79 -21.73
N GLU A 199 3.87 38.00 -21.72
CA GLU A 199 2.48 38.27 -22.11
C GLU A 199 2.19 37.79 -23.53
N ALA A 200 3.09 38.07 -24.48
CA ALA A 200 2.98 37.60 -25.87
C ALA A 200 2.96 36.06 -25.97
N SER A 201 3.67 35.38 -25.08
CA SER A 201 3.75 33.91 -25.04
C SER A 201 2.53 33.25 -24.41
N ILE A 202 1.96 33.86 -23.36
CA ILE A 202 0.86 33.27 -22.57
C ILE A 202 -0.54 33.66 -23.08
N ARG A 203 -0.69 34.84 -23.69
CA ARG A 203 -2.00 35.35 -24.15
C ARG A 203 -2.74 34.39 -25.10
N PRO A 204 -2.09 33.73 -26.08
CA PRO A 204 -2.77 32.74 -26.93
C PRO A 204 -3.32 31.55 -26.12
N ILE A 205 -2.56 31.07 -25.13
CA ILE A 205 -2.97 29.94 -24.26
C ILE A 205 -4.21 30.33 -23.45
N LEU A 206 -4.18 31.52 -22.82
CA LEU A 206 -5.28 32.01 -22.00
C LEU A 206 -6.56 32.25 -22.82
N ASN A 207 -6.42 32.75 -24.05
CA ASN A 207 -7.57 32.91 -24.94
C ASN A 207 -8.18 31.55 -25.30
N SER A 208 -7.37 30.57 -25.72
CA SER A 208 -7.85 29.23 -26.03
C SER A 208 -8.44 28.51 -24.81
N LEU A 209 -7.92 28.71 -23.60
CA LEU A 209 -8.54 28.16 -22.37
C LEU A 209 -9.92 28.75 -22.08
N ARG A 210 -10.13 30.03 -22.42
CA ARG A 210 -11.41 30.71 -22.22
C ARG A 210 -12.45 30.33 -23.27
N THR A 211 -12.04 30.24 -24.54
CA THR A 211 -12.94 30.10 -25.70
C THR A 211 -12.95 28.72 -26.35
N GLY A 212 -11.95 27.87 -26.08
CA GLY A 212 -11.68 26.65 -26.82
C GLY A 212 -12.51 25.45 -26.36
N ALA A 213 -13.02 24.67 -27.33
CA ALA A 213 -13.65 23.38 -27.05
C ALA A 213 -12.60 22.33 -26.62
N PRO A 214 -12.96 21.33 -25.79
CA PRO A 214 -12.03 20.29 -25.34
C PRO A 214 -11.23 19.60 -26.46
N GLN A 215 -11.86 19.42 -27.63
CA GLN A 215 -11.21 18.81 -28.80
C GLN A 215 -10.10 19.70 -29.41
N GLN A 216 -10.28 21.02 -29.40
CA GLN A 216 -9.26 21.96 -29.87
C GLN A 216 -8.07 21.98 -28.92
N LEU A 217 -8.34 21.99 -27.61
CA LEU A 217 -7.31 21.88 -26.57
C LEU A 217 -6.55 20.54 -26.67
N ALA A 218 -7.24 19.43 -26.97
CA ALA A 218 -6.63 18.13 -27.19
C ALA A 218 -5.66 18.14 -28.39
N ASN A 219 -6.06 18.77 -29.49
CA ASN A 219 -5.22 18.90 -30.68
C ASN A 219 -3.98 19.78 -30.43
N GLU A 220 -4.13 20.85 -29.64
CA GLU A 220 -3.00 21.72 -29.25
C GLU A 220 -2.03 21.00 -28.28
N LEU A 221 -2.52 20.09 -27.45
CA LEU A 221 -1.69 19.22 -26.60
C LEU A 221 -0.94 18.14 -27.39
N ALA A 222 -1.47 17.72 -28.54
CA ALA A 222 -0.86 16.74 -29.43
C ALA A 222 0.12 17.34 -30.46
N ALA A 223 0.29 18.66 -30.49
CA ALA A 223 1.13 19.37 -31.46
C ALA A 223 2.64 19.21 -31.20
N ASN A 224 3.46 19.31 -32.26
CA ASN A 224 4.93 19.13 -32.24
C ASN A 224 5.67 19.88 -31.11
N ALA A 225 6.71 19.24 -30.56
CA ALA A 225 7.41 19.60 -29.32
C ALA A 225 7.85 21.08 -29.23
N GLU A 226 8.53 21.65 -30.23
CA GLU A 226 9.12 23.00 -30.13
C GLU A 226 8.12 24.17 -30.24
N LYS A 227 6.93 23.94 -30.80
CA LYS A 227 5.87 24.98 -30.92
C LYS A 227 4.69 24.73 -29.97
N SER A 228 4.74 23.64 -29.21
CA SER A 228 3.72 23.26 -28.25
C SER A 228 3.63 24.24 -27.08
N TRP A 229 2.45 24.37 -26.47
CA TRP A 229 2.29 25.14 -25.23
C TRP A 229 3.12 24.56 -24.08
N ALA A 230 3.28 23.23 -24.08
CA ALA A 230 4.06 22.48 -23.11
C ALA A 230 5.50 22.98 -23.01
N TRP A 231 6.16 23.19 -24.15
CA TRP A 231 7.50 23.74 -24.22
C TRP A 231 7.56 25.21 -23.81
N LYS A 232 6.62 26.04 -24.25
CA LYS A 232 6.57 27.48 -23.88
C LYS A 232 6.48 27.70 -22.38
N LEU A 233 5.71 26.86 -21.67
CA LEU A 233 5.61 26.92 -20.21
C LEU A 233 6.92 26.52 -19.53
N PHE A 234 7.65 25.54 -20.08
CA PHE A 234 8.98 25.19 -19.60
C PHE A 234 9.96 26.35 -19.83
N GLU A 235 9.94 26.94 -21.02
CA GLU A 235 10.82 28.07 -21.35
C GLU A 235 10.60 29.25 -20.42
N LEU A 236 9.35 29.58 -20.09
CA LEU A 236 9.03 30.69 -19.19
C LEU A 236 9.72 30.54 -17.82
N LEU A 237 9.78 29.32 -17.28
CA LEU A 237 10.39 29.06 -15.97
C LEU A 237 11.89 28.81 -16.02
N PHE A 238 12.46 28.38 -17.15
CA PHE A 238 13.81 27.83 -17.14
C PHE A 238 14.74 28.33 -18.26
N LYS A 239 14.23 28.99 -19.30
CA LYS A 239 15.03 29.46 -20.44
C LYS A 239 15.98 30.59 -20.06
N ASP A 240 17.20 30.53 -20.59
CA ASP A 240 18.30 31.49 -20.35
C ASP A 240 18.69 31.63 -18.86
N LYS A 241 18.29 30.67 -18.02
CA LYS A 241 18.66 30.60 -16.60
C LYS A 241 19.68 29.49 -16.38
N ASP A 242 20.38 29.54 -15.26
CA ASP A 242 21.32 28.49 -14.86
C ASP A 242 20.56 27.20 -14.45
N LEU A 243 20.13 26.45 -15.47
CA LEU A 243 19.45 25.16 -15.36
C LEU A 243 20.20 24.18 -14.45
N ALA A 244 21.53 24.17 -14.55
CA ALA A 244 22.37 23.31 -13.73
C ALA A 244 22.21 23.69 -12.26
N THR A 245 22.31 24.96 -11.91
CA THR A 245 22.10 25.43 -10.53
C THR A 245 20.69 25.11 -10.02
N ILE A 246 19.64 25.34 -10.82
CA ILE A 246 18.25 25.08 -10.42
C ILE A 246 18.02 23.61 -10.10
N PHE A 247 18.35 22.72 -11.04
CA PHE A 247 18.08 21.30 -10.85
C PHE A 247 19.05 20.64 -9.88
N ARG A 248 20.29 21.13 -9.76
CA ARG A 248 21.21 20.66 -8.72
C ARG A 248 20.65 20.99 -7.33
N ALA A 249 20.18 22.22 -7.13
CA ALA A 249 19.54 22.61 -5.88
C ALA A 249 18.27 21.79 -5.61
N ALA A 250 17.40 21.62 -6.61
CA ALA A 250 16.15 20.85 -6.48
C ALA A 250 16.38 19.37 -6.14
N PHE A 251 17.42 18.75 -6.72
CA PHE A 251 17.75 17.34 -6.50
C PHE A 251 18.81 17.11 -5.41
N TYR A 252 19.16 18.13 -4.62
CA TYR A 252 20.19 18.07 -3.58
C TYR A 252 21.56 17.57 -4.10
N GLN A 253 21.92 17.95 -5.33
CA GLN A 253 23.19 17.62 -5.97
C GLN A 253 24.19 18.78 -5.83
N PHE A 254 25.47 18.43 -5.63
CA PHE A 254 26.57 19.39 -5.57
C PHE A 254 27.52 19.19 -6.77
N ASP A 255 28.28 20.23 -7.12
CA ASP A 255 29.36 20.13 -8.12
C ASP A 255 30.41 19.09 -7.67
N PRO A 256 30.97 18.22 -8.54
CA PRO A 256 30.97 18.24 -10.01
C PRO A 256 29.99 17.27 -10.68
N ALA A 257 28.77 17.14 -10.15
CA ALA A 257 27.75 16.26 -10.75
C ALA A 257 27.46 16.60 -12.23
N VAL A 258 27.35 15.56 -13.07
CA VAL A 258 26.85 15.64 -14.45
C VAL A 258 25.53 16.41 -14.46
N MET A 259 25.29 17.24 -15.49
CA MET A 259 24.09 18.07 -15.61
C MET A 259 22.84 17.27 -15.22
N PRO A 260 22.04 17.72 -14.23
CA PRO A 260 20.88 16.98 -13.81
C PRO A 260 19.86 16.97 -14.93
N ASN A 261 19.46 15.77 -15.38
CA ASN A 261 18.38 15.61 -16.35
C ASN A 261 17.03 15.74 -15.60
N PRO A 262 16.16 16.70 -15.98
CA PRO A 262 14.87 16.95 -15.30
C PRO A 262 13.96 15.71 -15.21
N VAL A 263 14.13 14.76 -16.13
CA VAL A 263 13.31 13.54 -16.27
C VAL A 263 13.82 12.37 -15.43
N ARG A 264 15.00 12.48 -14.79
CA ARG A 264 15.60 11.36 -14.03
C ARG A 264 14.89 11.03 -12.72
N ALA A 265 14.19 11.98 -12.12
CA ALA A 265 13.58 11.81 -10.81
C ALA A 265 12.21 12.52 -10.73
N PRO A 266 11.29 12.01 -9.88
CA PRO A 266 10.04 12.72 -9.57
C PRO A 266 10.34 14.07 -8.92
N LEU A 267 9.63 15.13 -9.33
CA LEU A 267 9.76 16.47 -8.77
C LEU A 267 8.37 17.10 -8.55
N ARG A 268 8.09 17.57 -7.34
CA ARG A 268 6.97 18.45 -7.03
C ARG A 268 7.38 19.89 -7.32
N LEU A 269 6.85 20.46 -8.41
CA LEU A 269 7.05 21.85 -8.78
C LEU A 269 5.90 22.69 -8.24
N ARG A 270 6.20 23.60 -7.31
CA ARG A 270 5.24 24.58 -6.81
C ARG A 270 5.46 25.93 -7.47
N ILE A 271 4.44 26.45 -8.15
CA ILE A 271 4.50 27.74 -8.84
C ILE A 271 3.57 28.70 -8.11
N SER A 272 4.15 29.71 -7.45
CA SER A 272 3.37 30.71 -6.72
C SER A 272 3.32 32.03 -7.47
N SER A 273 2.12 32.57 -7.69
CA SER A 273 1.92 33.87 -8.36
C SER A 273 0.67 34.59 -7.85
N ASP A 274 0.80 35.88 -7.58
CA ASP A 274 -0.35 36.75 -7.33
C ASP A 274 -1.03 37.19 -8.64
N ASP A 275 -0.29 37.21 -9.75
CA ASP A 275 -0.81 37.59 -11.06
C ASP A 275 -1.88 36.58 -11.56
N PRO A 276 -3.09 37.04 -11.91
CA PRO A 276 -4.19 36.17 -12.37
C PRO A 276 -3.93 35.44 -13.67
N GLU A 277 -3.18 36.04 -14.59
CA GLU A 277 -2.90 35.43 -15.88
C GLU A 277 -1.97 34.24 -15.71
N LEU A 278 -0.93 34.37 -14.86
CA LEU A 278 0.02 33.29 -14.58
C LEU A 278 -0.60 32.14 -13.79
N ALA A 279 -1.55 32.43 -12.89
CA ALA A 279 -2.21 31.41 -12.07
C ALA A 279 -3.24 30.59 -12.85
N ALA A 280 -3.79 31.13 -13.95
CA ALA A 280 -4.74 30.44 -14.82
C ALA A 280 -4.04 29.52 -15.84
N LEU A 281 -2.71 29.51 -15.91
CA LEU A 281 -1.98 28.70 -16.88
C LEU A 281 -2.00 27.21 -16.54
N PRO A 282 -2.03 26.32 -17.56
CA PRO A 282 -2.15 24.89 -17.37
C PRO A 282 -0.79 24.24 -17.13
N TRP A 283 -0.07 24.63 -16.08
CA TRP A 283 1.32 24.22 -15.82
C TRP A 283 1.58 22.71 -15.86
N ARG A 284 0.57 21.88 -15.59
CA ARG A 284 0.64 20.40 -15.66
C ARG A 284 0.94 19.82 -17.04
N ILE A 285 0.80 20.62 -18.10
CA ILE A 285 1.08 20.17 -19.48
C ILE A 285 2.56 20.34 -19.85
N MET A 286 3.40 20.86 -18.95
CA MET A 286 4.80 21.15 -19.22
C MET A 286 5.57 19.94 -19.74
N ALA A 287 6.37 20.17 -20.78
CA ALA A 287 7.21 19.16 -21.41
C ALA A 287 8.66 19.61 -21.50
N TRP A 288 9.56 18.64 -21.49
CA TRP A 288 10.98 18.83 -21.75
C TRP A 288 11.44 17.77 -22.74
N ASP A 289 12.16 18.19 -23.79
CA ASP A 289 12.70 17.29 -24.83
C ASP A 289 11.64 16.35 -25.45
N GLY A 290 10.45 16.90 -25.73
CA GLY A 290 9.33 16.13 -26.29
C GLY A 290 8.61 15.20 -25.31
N HIS A 291 9.04 15.13 -24.05
CA HIS A 291 8.41 14.30 -23.02
C HIS A 291 7.60 15.14 -22.02
N LEU A 292 6.36 14.74 -21.76
CA LEU A 292 5.53 15.35 -20.72
C LEU A 292 6.10 15.01 -19.34
N LEU A 293 6.44 16.02 -18.55
CA LEU A 293 7.12 15.83 -17.26
C LEU A 293 6.26 15.04 -16.26
N ARG A 294 4.93 15.14 -16.36
CA ARG A 294 3.96 14.36 -15.56
C ARG A 294 4.08 12.83 -15.73
N GLU A 295 4.46 12.35 -16.91
CA GLU A 295 4.69 10.93 -17.20
C GLU A 295 5.94 10.42 -16.47
N ARG A 296 6.79 11.36 -16.07
CA ARG A 296 8.02 11.15 -15.32
C ARG A 296 7.85 11.47 -13.84
N ARG A 297 6.60 11.37 -13.36
CA ARG A 297 6.20 11.56 -11.96
C ARG A 297 6.47 12.97 -11.41
N TRP A 298 6.49 13.99 -12.28
CA TRP A 298 6.41 15.36 -11.80
C TRP A 298 4.99 15.70 -11.34
N VAL A 299 4.92 16.41 -10.21
CA VAL A 299 3.69 16.93 -9.63
C VAL A 299 3.70 18.45 -9.71
N PHE A 300 2.64 19.06 -10.23
CA PHE A 300 2.53 20.51 -10.31
C PHE A 300 1.48 21.03 -9.33
N ALA A 301 1.88 21.99 -8.50
CA ALA A 301 0.99 22.71 -7.60
C ALA A 301 1.12 24.22 -7.86
N THR A 302 0.00 24.91 -7.99
CA THR A 302 -0.04 26.36 -8.15
C THR A 302 -0.53 27.02 -6.87
N GLY A 303 -0.01 28.19 -6.50
CA GLY A 303 -0.35 28.84 -5.23
C GLY A 303 -0.12 30.35 -5.25
N GLN A 304 -0.30 30.99 -4.09
CA GLN A 304 0.11 32.40 -3.85
C GLN A 304 1.30 32.45 -2.89
N ASN A 305 1.28 31.59 -1.86
CA ASN A 305 2.42 31.44 -0.96
C ASN A 305 3.49 30.55 -1.63
N PRO A 306 4.74 31.03 -1.77
CA PRO A 306 5.84 30.21 -2.26
C PRO A 306 6.25 29.09 -1.32
N ASP A 307 5.91 29.16 -0.04
CA ASP A 307 6.26 28.15 0.95
C ASP A 307 5.16 28.08 2.05
N PRO A 308 4.03 27.42 1.76
CA PRO A 308 2.98 27.24 2.76
C PRO A 308 3.48 26.41 3.94
N VAL A 309 3.00 26.74 5.14
CA VAL A 309 3.37 26.05 6.39
C VAL A 309 2.25 25.18 6.96
N ASN A 310 1.04 25.29 6.42
CA ASN A 310 -0.14 24.61 6.94
C ASN A 310 -0.21 23.18 6.40
N ASP A 311 -0.27 22.20 7.30
CA ASP A 311 -0.62 20.82 6.96
C ASP A 311 -2.13 20.62 7.11
N VAL A 312 -2.74 19.90 6.17
CA VAL A 312 -4.19 19.63 6.15
C VAL A 312 -4.44 18.15 6.23
N SER A 313 -5.36 17.76 7.10
CA SER A 313 -5.86 16.38 7.20
C SER A 313 -7.32 16.30 6.79
N THR A 314 -7.66 15.35 5.93
CA THR A 314 -9.03 15.02 5.56
C THR A 314 -9.34 13.60 6.02
N LEU A 315 -10.44 13.44 6.75
CA LEU A 315 -11.04 12.13 6.95
C LEU A 315 -11.86 11.78 5.71
N ALA A 316 -11.71 10.55 5.20
CA ALA A 316 -12.65 10.00 4.24
C ALA A 316 -13.98 9.63 4.93
N SER A 317 -14.62 10.58 5.58
CA SER A 317 -16.05 10.59 5.89
C SER A 317 -16.47 12.05 6.09
N CYS A 318 -15.76 12.96 5.42
CA CYS A 318 -15.90 14.38 5.65
C CYS A 318 -17.24 14.90 5.10
N GLU A 319 -17.74 15.98 5.70
CA GLU A 319 -18.96 16.64 5.25
C GLU A 319 -18.74 17.31 3.89
N VAL A 320 -19.61 16.97 2.92
CA VAL A 320 -19.58 17.44 1.53
C VAL A 320 -20.85 18.24 1.25
N LEU A 321 -20.68 19.47 0.77
CA LEU A 321 -21.76 20.33 0.32
C LEU A 321 -21.73 20.46 -1.22
N LEU A 322 -22.80 20.04 -1.87
CA LEU A 322 -23.02 20.19 -3.31
C LEU A 322 -24.01 21.35 -3.55
N ILE A 323 -23.60 22.32 -4.36
CA ILE A 323 -24.42 23.46 -4.78
C ILE A 323 -24.50 23.44 -6.31
N ALA A 324 -25.62 23.00 -6.87
CA ALA A 324 -25.81 22.87 -8.31
C ALA A 324 -27.30 22.97 -8.68
N GLU A 325 -27.60 23.18 -9.97
CA GLU A 325 -28.97 23.12 -10.47
C GLU A 325 -29.61 21.73 -10.24
N SER A 326 -30.95 21.67 -10.17
CA SER A 326 -31.79 20.57 -9.69
C SER A 326 -31.84 19.31 -10.58
N GLY A 327 -30.70 18.88 -11.10
CA GLY A 327 -30.51 17.62 -11.83
C GLY A 327 -29.05 17.22 -11.90
N HIS A 328 -28.15 18.20 -12.07
CA HIS A 328 -26.69 17.97 -11.98
C HIS A 328 -26.27 17.55 -10.57
N GLY A 329 -26.81 18.24 -9.56
CA GLY A 329 -26.50 17.95 -8.17
C GLY A 329 -27.00 16.58 -7.70
N GLU A 330 -28.19 16.16 -8.18
CA GLU A 330 -28.75 14.85 -7.88
C GLU A 330 -27.93 13.73 -8.52
N MET A 331 -27.59 13.87 -9.81
CA MET A 331 -26.74 12.90 -10.51
C MET A 331 -25.37 12.73 -9.85
N LEU A 332 -24.75 13.84 -9.42
CA LEU A 332 -23.49 13.80 -8.71
C LEU A 332 -23.65 13.16 -7.33
N LYS A 333 -24.71 13.48 -6.59
CA LYS A 333 -25.02 12.86 -5.29
C LYS A 333 -25.23 11.35 -5.43
N GLU A 334 -26.04 10.90 -6.39
CA GLU A 334 -26.28 9.48 -6.66
C GLU A 334 -24.99 8.75 -7.01
N SER A 335 -24.16 9.35 -7.88
CA SER A 335 -22.88 8.78 -8.27
C SER A 335 -21.90 8.70 -7.09
N LEU A 336 -21.89 9.71 -6.20
CA LEU A 336 -21.09 9.69 -4.98
C LEU A 336 -21.60 8.66 -3.98
N LEU A 337 -22.91 8.48 -3.83
CA LEU A 337 -23.50 7.45 -2.97
C LEU A 337 -23.23 6.04 -3.49
N SER A 338 -23.16 5.86 -4.81
CA SER A 338 -22.74 4.59 -5.42
C SER A 338 -21.29 4.26 -5.07
N LEU A 339 -20.41 5.26 -4.97
CA LEU A 339 -19.00 5.08 -4.61
C LEU A 339 -18.80 5.06 -3.08
N TRP A 340 -19.68 5.71 -2.32
CA TRP A 340 -19.58 5.90 -0.88
C TRP A 340 -20.92 5.71 -0.15
N PRO A 341 -21.44 4.48 -0.05
CA PRO A 341 -22.80 4.23 0.47
C PRO A 341 -22.99 4.65 1.93
N LYS A 342 -21.91 4.67 2.73
CA LYS A 342 -21.94 5.05 4.15
C LYS A 342 -21.92 6.58 4.37
N ALA A 343 -21.77 7.39 3.32
CA ALA A 343 -21.63 8.84 3.42
C ALA A 343 -22.92 9.63 3.16
N ASP A 344 -24.10 8.99 3.08
CA ASP A 344 -25.37 9.70 2.82
C ASP A 344 -25.70 10.77 3.87
N ALA A 345 -25.32 10.56 5.12
CA ALA A 345 -25.49 11.56 6.17
C ALA A 345 -24.57 12.79 5.96
N SER A 346 -23.40 12.59 5.34
CA SER A 346 -22.35 13.59 5.16
C SER A 346 -22.40 14.32 3.82
N ILE A 347 -23.17 13.83 2.84
CA ILE A 347 -23.33 14.48 1.52
C ILE A 347 -24.66 15.23 1.46
N ARG A 348 -24.59 16.57 1.44
CA ARG A 348 -25.76 17.44 1.24
C ARG A 348 -25.79 18.04 -0.14
N LEU A 349 -26.96 17.96 -0.76
CA LEU A 349 -27.31 18.76 -1.92
C LEU A 349 -28.17 19.93 -1.45
N ALA A 350 -27.71 21.15 -1.70
CA ALA A 350 -28.47 22.37 -1.40
C ALA A 350 -29.04 22.95 -2.70
N THR A 351 -30.35 23.14 -2.71
CA THR A 351 -31.12 23.61 -3.88
C THR A 351 -31.72 25.01 -3.68
N CYS A 352 -31.69 25.55 -2.45
CA CYS A 352 -32.12 26.91 -2.15
C CYS A 352 -31.08 27.65 -1.28
N SER A 353 -31.12 28.99 -1.27
CA SER A 353 -30.16 29.81 -0.52
C SER A 353 -30.23 29.55 0.98
N GLY A 354 -31.42 29.23 1.51
CA GLY A 354 -31.61 28.85 2.91
C GLY A 354 -30.91 27.52 3.27
N GLU A 355 -30.98 26.52 2.40
CA GLU A 355 -30.28 25.24 2.57
C GLU A 355 -28.76 25.42 2.52
N VAL A 356 -28.26 26.25 1.60
CA VAL A 356 -26.83 26.59 1.51
C VAL A 356 -26.36 27.22 2.82
N GLN A 357 -27.08 28.23 3.32
CA GLN A 357 -26.72 28.90 4.56
C GLN A 357 -26.78 27.95 5.77
N ASN A 358 -27.82 27.11 5.84
CA ASN A 358 -27.97 26.12 6.91
C ASN A 358 -26.86 25.06 6.89
N ALA A 359 -26.47 24.57 5.71
CA ALA A 359 -25.40 23.59 5.59
C ALA A 359 -24.04 24.18 6.02
N ILE A 360 -23.74 25.42 5.62
CA ILE A 360 -22.50 26.11 6.01
C ILE A 360 -22.47 26.35 7.53
N LEU A 361 -23.57 26.82 8.13
CA LEU A 361 -23.61 27.11 9.57
C LEU A 361 -23.70 25.86 10.44
N GLY A 362 -24.42 24.82 10.00
CA GLY A 362 -24.78 23.68 10.82
C GLY A 362 -23.83 22.47 10.74
N GLN A 363 -23.21 22.22 9.58
CA GLN A 363 -22.43 20.98 9.36
C GLN A 363 -20.93 21.20 9.16
N SER A 364 -20.51 22.46 8.99
CA SER A 364 -19.10 22.78 8.71
C SER A 364 -18.48 21.97 7.57
N PRO A 365 -18.95 22.11 6.31
CA PRO A 365 -18.49 21.29 5.20
C PRO A 365 -16.98 21.41 4.99
N HIS A 366 -16.33 20.26 4.84
CA HIS A 366 -14.90 20.16 4.53
C HIS A 366 -14.64 20.35 3.04
N LEU A 367 -15.55 19.86 2.20
CA LEU A 367 -15.56 19.99 0.75
C LEU A 367 -16.82 20.73 0.29
N VAL A 368 -16.65 21.77 -0.53
CA VAL A 368 -17.76 22.46 -1.19
C VAL A 368 -17.59 22.35 -2.71
N TYR A 369 -18.55 21.72 -3.37
CA TYR A 369 -18.65 21.66 -4.82
C TYR A 369 -19.71 22.62 -5.31
N VAL A 370 -19.37 23.44 -6.30
CA VAL A 370 -20.25 24.47 -6.85
C VAL A 370 -20.30 24.36 -8.37
N HIS A 371 -21.48 24.20 -8.93
CA HIS A 371 -21.73 24.34 -10.36
C HIS A 371 -22.68 25.53 -10.59
N ALA A 372 -22.21 26.52 -11.34
CA ALA A 372 -22.94 27.74 -11.64
C ALA A 372 -23.06 27.95 -13.14
N GLN A 373 -24.26 28.32 -13.61
CA GLN A 373 -24.51 28.65 -15.01
C GLN A 373 -25.14 30.05 -15.16
N GLY A 374 -24.56 30.86 -16.04
CA GLY A 374 -25.05 32.18 -16.44
C GLY A 374 -24.40 33.36 -15.70
N SER A 375 -24.67 34.58 -16.19
CA SER A 375 -23.93 35.80 -15.85
C SER A 375 -24.26 36.45 -14.50
N GLN A 376 -25.24 35.94 -13.75
CA GLN A 376 -25.74 36.60 -12.53
C GLN A 376 -25.45 35.88 -11.20
N GLY A 377 -24.85 34.69 -11.22
CA GLY A 377 -24.53 33.91 -10.01
C GLY A 377 -25.09 32.49 -10.06
N LEU A 378 -25.23 31.87 -8.88
CA LEU A 378 -25.74 30.51 -8.73
C LEU A 378 -27.26 30.49 -8.87
N ARG A 379 -27.79 29.75 -9.85
CA ARG A 379 -29.24 29.54 -9.99
C ARG A 379 -29.68 28.47 -9.00
N LEU A 380 -30.48 28.89 -8.03
CA LEU A 380 -31.11 28.05 -7.03
C LEU A 380 -32.64 28.12 -7.21
N SER A 381 -33.36 27.19 -6.59
CA SER A 381 -34.83 27.13 -6.64
C SER A 381 -35.52 28.39 -6.11
N ASP A 382 -34.88 29.13 -5.20
CA ASP A 382 -35.39 30.36 -4.58
C ASP A 382 -34.86 31.65 -5.21
N GLY A 383 -34.05 31.56 -6.27
CA GLY A 383 -33.52 32.71 -7.01
C GLY A 383 -32.03 32.58 -7.35
N VAL A 384 -31.39 33.71 -7.64
CA VAL A 384 -29.96 33.74 -7.98
C VAL A 384 -29.15 34.16 -6.75
N LEU A 385 -28.25 33.29 -6.28
CA LEU A 385 -27.32 33.58 -5.20
C LEU A 385 -26.01 34.17 -5.78
N PRO A 386 -25.64 35.42 -5.44
CA PRO A 386 -24.40 36.01 -5.91
C PRO A 386 -23.16 35.29 -5.34
N LEU A 387 -22.18 34.99 -6.21
CA LEU A 387 -20.91 34.35 -5.79
C LEU A 387 -20.16 35.10 -4.67
N PRO A 388 -20.12 36.46 -4.63
CA PRO A 388 -19.51 37.18 -3.51
C PRO A 388 -20.18 36.91 -2.16
N LYS A 389 -21.49 36.72 -2.15
CA LYS A 389 -22.26 36.40 -0.93
C LYS A 389 -21.96 34.99 -0.44
N LEU A 390 -21.84 34.02 -1.36
CA LEU A 390 -21.38 32.67 -1.02
C LEU A 390 -19.96 32.70 -0.44
N ALA A 391 -19.05 33.46 -1.07
CA ALA A 391 -17.68 33.61 -0.58
C ALA A 391 -17.64 34.23 0.82
N GLU A 392 -18.47 35.24 1.10
CA GLU A 392 -18.62 35.82 2.44
C GLU A 392 -18.99 34.75 3.48
N TRP A 393 -20.00 33.92 3.19
CA TRP A 393 -20.44 32.85 4.10
C TRP A 393 -19.35 31.80 4.37
N LEU A 394 -18.66 31.33 3.32
CA LEU A 394 -17.59 30.34 3.47
C LEU A 394 -16.37 30.91 4.22
N ASN A 395 -16.02 32.18 3.99
CA ASN A 395 -14.87 32.82 4.63
C ASN A 395 -15.13 33.17 6.11
N ALA A 396 -16.39 33.45 6.47
CA ALA A 396 -16.82 33.75 7.84
C ALA A 396 -16.78 32.53 8.77
N GLN A 397 -16.78 31.33 8.19
CA GLN A 397 -16.84 30.07 8.91
C GLN A 397 -15.54 29.72 9.66
N ARG A 398 -15.67 29.06 10.82
CA ARG A 398 -14.55 28.56 11.62
C ARG A 398 -14.90 27.19 12.24
N PRO A 399 -14.21 26.08 11.88
CA PRO A 399 -13.23 25.99 10.79
C PRO A 399 -13.91 26.20 9.42
N GLY A 400 -13.20 26.85 8.48
CA GLY A 400 -13.68 27.02 7.11
C GLY A 400 -13.44 25.75 6.27
N PRO A 401 -13.97 25.69 5.03
CA PRO A 401 -13.80 24.53 4.18
C PRO A 401 -12.34 24.33 3.79
N ALA A 402 -11.90 23.07 3.77
CA ALA A 402 -10.55 22.71 3.35
C ALA A 402 -10.42 22.74 1.82
N VAL A 403 -11.50 22.36 1.11
CA VAL A 403 -11.52 22.32 -0.35
C VAL A 403 -12.78 22.98 -0.92
N VAL A 404 -12.58 23.81 -1.94
CA VAL A 404 -13.66 24.37 -2.75
C VAL A 404 -13.40 24.07 -4.22
N MET A 405 -14.37 23.47 -4.91
CA MET A 405 -14.32 23.19 -6.35
C MET A 405 -15.42 23.97 -7.07
N LEU A 406 -15.05 24.80 -8.04
CA LEU A 406 -15.95 25.70 -8.75
C LEU A 406 -15.99 25.39 -10.26
N TYR A 407 -17.16 25.06 -10.77
CA TYR A 407 -17.45 25.00 -12.20
C TYR A 407 -18.35 26.18 -12.57
N LEU A 408 -17.79 27.14 -13.31
CA LEU A 408 -18.44 28.39 -13.66
C LEU A 408 -18.63 28.48 -15.17
N GLU A 409 -19.89 28.39 -15.61
CA GLU A 409 -20.26 28.50 -17.03
C GLU A 409 -20.87 29.88 -17.29
N ASN A 410 -20.24 30.68 -18.15
CA ASN A 410 -20.74 32.02 -18.54
C ASN A 410 -20.98 33.00 -17.36
N CYS A 411 -20.28 32.83 -16.23
CA CYS A 411 -20.48 33.67 -15.04
C CYS A 411 -19.76 35.02 -15.03
N GLY A 412 -18.96 35.34 -16.05
CA GLY A 412 -18.26 36.63 -16.16
C GLY A 412 -17.18 36.89 -15.08
N LEU A 413 -16.91 35.92 -14.20
CA LEU A 413 -15.89 36.02 -13.16
C LEU A 413 -14.52 35.66 -13.75
N SER A 414 -13.63 36.64 -13.86
CA SER A 414 -12.30 36.47 -14.44
C SER A 414 -11.30 35.81 -13.51
N ASP A 415 -11.40 36.05 -12.19
CA ASP A 415 -10.51 35.46 -11.18
C ASP A 415 -11.27 35.05 -9.91
N PRO A 416 -11.64 33.77 -9.76
CA PRO A 416 -12.27 33.24 -8.54
C PRO A 416 -11.42 33.38 -7.28
N ARG A 417 -10.09 33.54 -7.39
CA ARG A 417 -9.20 33.71 -6.25
C ARG A 417 -9.43 35.05 -5.53
N ALA A 418 -9.94 36.06 -6.21
CA ALA A 418 -10.26 37.34 -5.56
C ALA A 418 -11.38 37.18 -4.51
N LEU A 419 -12.29 36.22 -4.70
CA LEU A 419 -13.41 35.97 -3.80
C LEU A 419 -13.11 34.85 -2.79
N PHE A 420 -12.53 33.74 -3.27
CA PHE A 420 -12.31 32.51 -2.48
C PHE A 420 -10.84 32.30 -2.09
N GLY A 421 -9.93 33.21 -2.44
CA GLY A 421 -8.48 33.06 -2.21
C GLY A 421 -8.01 33.33 -0.79
N GLY A 422 -8.92 33.48 0.17
CA GLY A 422 -8.60 33.64 1.60
C GLY A 422 -8.01 32.36 2.22
N SER A 423 -8.53 31.99 3.39
CA SER A 423 -8.04 30.90 4.24
C SER A 423 -8.24 29.48 3.69
N ILE A 424 -8.87 29.31 2.52
CA ILE A 424 -9.17 28.01 1.92
C ILE A 424 -7.86 27.33 1.46
N PRO A 425 -7.49 26.16 2.01
CA PRO A 425 -6.26 25.45 1.64
C PRO A 425 -6.20 25.01 0.17
N LEU A 426 -7.30 24.53 -0.41
CA LEU A 426 -7.33 24.11 -1.81
C LEU A 426 -8.56 24.69 -2.54
N LEU A 427 -8.29 25.45 -3.60
CA LEU A 427 -9.30 25.97 -4.51
C LEU A 427 -9.08 25.40 -5.90
N LEU A 428 -10.10 24.77 -6.47
CA LEU A 428 -10.11 24.22 -7.82
C LEU A 428 -11.17 24.97 -8.62
N TRP A 429 -10.86 25.40 -9.84
CA TRP A 429 -11.89 26.05 -10.65
C TRP A 429 -11.74 25.87 -12.15
N ARG A 430 -12.88 25.94 -12.82
CA ARG A 430 -13.01 26.03 -14.27
C ARG A 430 -13.94 27.18 -14.63
N THR A 431 -13.51 28.02 -15.56
CA THR A 431 -14.34 29.05 -16.19
C THR A 431 -14.45 28.77 -17.67
N VAL A 432 -15.65 28.48 -18.17
CA VAL A 432 -15.89 28.21 -19.60
C VAL A 432 -16.99 29.10 -20.14
N THR A 433 -16.88 29.47 -21.42
CA THR A 433 -17.91 30.25 -22.13
C THR A 433 -18.92 29.37 -22.89
N SER A 434 -18.80 28.05 -22.81
CA SER A 434 -19.67 27.08 -23.49
C SER A 434 -20.01 25.91 -22.55
N PRO A 435 -21.24 25.36 -22.64
CA PRO A 435 -21.70 24.31 -21.73
C PRO A 435 -20.88 23.02 -21.91
N MET A 436 -20.53 22.39 -20.80
CA MET A 436 -19.74 21.15 -20.83
C MET A 436 -20.62 19.94 -21.19
N ARG A 437 -20.03 18.95 -21.88
CA ARG A 437 -20.74 17.73 -22.30
C ARG A 437 -21.01 16.77 -21.14
N ASN A 438 -20.11 16.68 -20.17
CA ASN A 438 -20.24 15.78 -19.02
C ASN A 438 -19.58 16.38 -17.74
N PRO A 439 -20.28 17.26 -17.02
CA PRO A 439 -19.73 17.96 -15.86
C PRO A 439 -19.51 17.09 -14.60
N THR A 440 -19.97 15.83 -14.57
CA THR A 440 -19.89 14.97 -13.37
C THR A 440 -18.69 14.01 -13.38
N ALA A 441 -18.19 13.60 -14.55
CA ALA A 441 -17.16 12.55 -14.66
C ALA A 441 -15.85 12.90 -13.96
N LEU A 442 -15.30 14.09 -14.22
CA LEU A 442 -14.03 14.52 -13.64
C LEU A 442 -14.10 14.68 -12.10
N PRO A 443 -15.08 15.40 -11.52
CA PRO A 443 -15.24 15.47 -10.07
C PRO A 443 -15.34 14.10 -9.39
N LEU A 444 -16.07 13.16 -9.99
CA LEU A 444 -16.22 11.81 -9.44
C LEU A 444 -14.91 11.02 -9.45
N ALA A 445 -14.20 11.00 -10.58
CA ALA A 445 -12.90 10.34 -10.69
C ALA A 445 -11.88 10.94 -9.70
N TRP A 446 -11.93 12.26 -9.52
CA TRP A 446 -11.06 12.96 -8.58
C TRP A 446 -11.38 12.63 -7.12
N LEU A 447 -12.66 12.63 -6.75
CA LEU A 447 -13.08 12.26 -5.39
C LEU A 447 -12.75 10.80 -5.07
N HIS A 448 -12.86 9.90 -6.04
CA HIS A 448 -12.44 8.51 -5.88
C HIS A 448 -10.94 8.39 -5.60
N ALA A 449 -10.10 8.97 -6.46
CA ALA A 449 -8.65 8.93 -6.29
C ALA A 449 -8.18 9.67 -5.01
N TRP A 450 -8.86 10.74 -4.60
CA TRP A 450 -8.53 11.49 -3.40
C TRP A 450 -9.00 10.78 -2.12
N LEU A 451 -10.31 10.64 -1.95
CA LEU A 451 -10.92 10.16 -0.69
C LEU A 451 -10.95 8.62 -0.60
N GLY A 452 -11.12 7.93 -1.72
CA GLY A 452 -11.15 6.47 -1.76
C GLY A 452 -9.77 5.84 -1.58
N GLU A 453 -8.79 6.31 -2.36
CA GLU A 453 -7.42 5.79 -2.31
C GLU A 453 -6.52 6.50 -1.27
N GLY A 454 -7.01 7.53 -0.60
CA GLY A 454 -6.26 8.26 0.44
C GLY A 454 -5.10 9.10 -0.09
N ARG A 455 -5.18 9.61 -1.33
CA ARG A 455 -4.10 10.40 -1.96
C ARG A 455 -4.11 11.87 -1.51
N ASP A 456 -3.08 12.61 -1.89
CA ASP A 456 -3.12 14.08 -1.90
C ASP A 456 -4.08 14.53 -3.03
N PRO A 457 -4.95 15.54 -2.81
CA PRO A 457 -5.95 15.96 -3.78
C PRO A 457 -5.36 16.55 -5.07
N VAL A 458 -4.18 17.17 -5.02
CA VAL A 458 -3.48 17.68 -6.21
C VAL A 458 -2.84 16.53 -6.99
N ASP A 459 -2.34 15.52 -6.28
CA ASP A 459 -1.80 14.30 -6.89
C ASP A 459 -2.92 13.45 -7.51
N ALA A 460 -4.08 13.38 -6.86
CA ALA A 460 -5.27 12.68 -7.35
C ALA A 460 -5.72 13.22 -8.72
N LEU A 461 -5.73 14.54 -8.93
CA LEU A 461 -6.04 15.14 -10.24
C LEU A 461 -5.09 14.68 -11.35
N GLN A 462 -3.82 14.45 -11.01
CA GLN A 462 -2.83 14.01 -11.99
C GLN A 462 -2.96 12.53 -12.34
N GLN A 463 -3.41 11.70 -11.38
CA GLN A 463 -3.61 10.27 -11.62
C GLN A 463 -4.76 10.01 -12.60
N ILE A 464 -5.86 10.77 -12.52
CA ILE A 464 -6.99 10.67 -13.45
C ILE A 464 -6.53 10.81 -14.90
N CYS A 465 -5.55 11.69 -15.16
CA CYS A 465 -5.01 11.87 -16.51
C CYS A 465 -4.29 10.63 -17.07
N ARG A 466 -3.93 9.63 -16.24
CA ARG A 466 -3.26 8.40 -16.66
C ARG A 466 -4.23 7.28 -16.99
N GLU A 467 -5.40 7.26 -16.35
CA GLU A 467 -6.34 6.12 -16.38
C GLU A 467 -7.71 6.47 -17.02
N GLY A 468 -7.99 7.76 -17.27
CA GLY A 468 -9.27 8.24 -17.79
C GLY A 468 -9.41 8.30 -19.32
N SER A 469 -10.64 8.59 -19.77
CA SER A 469 -10.96 8.89 -21.17
C SER A 469 -10.15 10.10 -21.69
N PRO A 470 -9.79 10.16 -22.99
CA PRO A 470 -9.00 11.26 -23.56
C PRO A 470 -9.59 12.66 -23.31
N VAL A 471 -10.92 12.76 -23.23
CA VAL A 471 -11.62 14.03 -22.99
C VAL A 471 -11.50 14.48 -21.53
N ASP A 472 -11.68 13.57 -20.58
CA ASP A 472 -11.57 13.84 -19.15
C ASP A 472 -10.12 14.17 -18.76
N ALA A 473 -9.15 13.54 -19.43
CA ALA A 473 -7.73 13.82 -19.25
C ALA A 473 -7.37 15.27 -19.65
N VAL A 474 -7.95 15.79 -20.74
CA VAL A 474 -7.72 17.19 -21.19
C VAL A 474 -8.35 18.18 -20.22
N GLU A 475 -9.54 17.89 -19.72
CA GLU A 475 -10.20 18.73 -18.72
C GLU A 475 -9.42 18.78 -17.41
N ALA A 476 -8.99 17.61 -16.91
CA ALA A 476 -8.15 17.50 -15.72
C ALA A 476 -6.83 18.27 -15.87
N LEU A 477 -6.20 18.24 -17.05
CA LEU A 477 -4.96 18.97 -17.34
C LEU A 477 -5.14 20.48 -17.29
N THR A 478 -6.28 20.98 -17.76
CA THR A 478 -6.55 22.41 -17.96
C THR A 478 -7.36 23.05 -16.83
N LEU A 479 -7.74 22.29 -15.80
CA LEU A 479 -8.42 22.79 -14.59
C LEU A 479 -7.50 23.73 -13.78
N ALA A 480 -7.92 24.94 -13.43
CA ALA A 480 -7.09 25.80 -12.61
C ALA A 480 -7.09 25.34 -11.14
N VAL A 481 -5.92 25.39 -10.49
CA VAL A 481 -5.71 24.90 -9.13
C VAL A 481 -5.02 25.98 -8.29
N ARG A 482 -5.35 26.08 -7.00
CA ARG A 482 -4.62 26.88 -6.02
C ARG A 482 -4.51 26.08 -4.73
N ALA A 483 -3.32 25.56 -4.49
CA ALA A 483 -2.93 24.77 -3.33
C ALA A 483 -2.06 25.61 -2.38
N ASN A 484 -2.64 25.98 -1.24
CA ASN A 484 -2.03 26.77 -0.18
C ASN A 484 -1.83 25.95 1.11
N TYR A 485 -1.23 24.77 0.96
CA TYR A 485 -0.86 23.86 2.05
C TYR A 485 0.50 23.22 1.74
N ARG A 486 1.18 22.76 2.80
CA ARG A 486 2.48 22.09 2.72
C ARG A 486 2.28 20.61 2.43
N HIS A 487 1.64 19.88 3.34
CA HIS A 487 1.27 18.49 3.14
C HIS A 487 -0.24 18.30 3.27
N TRP A 488 -0.78 17.40 2.46
CA TRP A 488 -2.14 16.92 2.60
C TRP A 488 -2.11 15.45 3.00
N ARG A 489 -2.75 15.12 4.12
CA ARG A 489 -2.98 13.74 4.51
C ARG A 489 -4.46 13.42 4.36
N THR A 490 -4.77 12.38 3.62
CA THR A 490 -6.13 11.85 3.53
C THR A 490 -6.13 10.51 4.23
N ASP A 491 -6.89 10.40 5.31
CA ASP A 491 -7.10 9.10 5.95
C ASP A 491 -8.23 8.41 5.19
N PRO A 492 -7.95 7.36 4.39
CA PRO A 492 -9.00 6.64 3.68
C PRO A 492 -9.99 6.03 4.68
N PRO A 493 -11.19 5.62 4.23
CA PRO A 493 -12.17 5.04 5.12
C PRO A 493 -11.49 3.89 5.85
N GLN A 494 -11.58 3.85 7.19
CA GLN A 494 -11.12 2.70 7.96
C GLN A 494 -11.96 1.50 7.53
N GLU A 495 -11.48 0.80 6.53
CA GLU A 495 -11.93 -0.54 6.21
C GLU A 495 -11.50 -1.37 7.41
N GLY A 496 -12.46 -1.68 8.30
CA GLY A 496 -12.26 -2.78 9.25
C GLY A 496 -11.68 -3.96 8.48
N PRO A 497 -10.76 -4.73 9.09
CA PRO A 497 -9.82 -5.60 8.37
C PRO A 497 -10.52 -6.31 7.22
N ARG A 498 -10.27 -5.83 5.99
CA ARG A 498 -10.75 -6.50 4.77
C ARG A 498 -9.97 -7.80 4.67
N ASN A 499 -10.55 -8.84 5.25
CA ASN A 499 -10.10 -10.19 5.06
C ASN A 499 -10.47 -10.52 3.59
N PRO A 500 -9.51 -10.81 2.69
CA PRO A 500 -9.79 -11.12 1.27
C PRO A 500 -10.63 -12.41 1.07
N ALA A 501 -11.22 -12.93 2.13
CA ALA A 501 -11.93 -14.19 2.24
C ALA A 501 -13.41 -14.00 2.65
N THR A 502 -14.08 -12.92 2.25
CA THR A 502 -15.52 -12.77 2.54
C THR A 502 -16.36 -13.81 1.78
N LEU A 503 -16.07 -14.10 0.51
CA LEU A 503 -16.75 -15.18 -0.24
C LEU A 503 -16.51 -16.58 0.35
N HIS A 504 -15.44 -16.75 1.13
CA HIS A 504 -15.15 -17.96 1.89
C HIS A 504 -16.11 -18.16 3.10
N ARG A 505 -16.94 -17.16 3.41
CA ARG A 505 -17.98 -17.21 4.45
C ARG A 505 -19.38 -17.42 3.90
N LEU A 506 -19.56 -17.40 2.57
CA LEU A 506 -20.82 -17.79 1.94
C LEU A 506 -20.98 -19.29 2.14
N ASP A 507 -22.05 -19.70 2.83
CA ASP A 507 -22.41 -21.11 3.09
C ASP A 507 -21.40 -21.91 3.96
N ARG A 508 -21.83 -23.08 4.44
CA ARG A 508 -21.14 -24.08 5.28
C ARG A 508 -21.17 -23.83 6.78
N ASP A 509 -22.21 -23.17 7.27
CA ASP A 509 -22.38 -22.93 8.71
C ASP A 509 -22.47 -24.25 9.49
N THR A 510 -23.13 -25.27 8.93
CA THR A 510 -23.23 -26.61 9.53
C THR A 510 -21.86 -27.29 9.62
N GLN A 511 -21.10 -27.33 8.52
CA GLN A 511 -19.76 -27.93 8.52
C GLN A 511 -18.80 -27.18 9.44
N LYS A 512 -18.84 -25.84 9.45
CA LYS A 512 -18.05 -24.99 10.37
C LYS A 512 -18.41 -25.28 11.83
N ALA A 513 -19.69 -25.38 12.16
CA ALA A 513 -20.15 -25.71 13.51
C ALA A 513 -19.67 -27.10 13.96
N HIS A 514 -19.76 -28.11 13.08
CA HIS A 514 -19.24 -29.45 13.37
C HIS A 514 -17.72 -29.46 13.57
N VAL A 515 -16.95 -28.85 12.67
CA VAL A 515 -15.49 -28.75 12.82
C VAL A 515 -15.10 -28.00 14.09
N GLY A 516 -15.76 -26.87 14.39
CA GLY A 516 -15.51 -26.12 15.61
C GLY A 516 -15.82 -26.92 16.88
N LYS A 517 -16.87 -27.75 16.87
CA LYS A 517 -17.16 -28.69 17.96
C LYS A 517 -16.06 -29.75 18.09
N TRP A 518 -15.73 -30.44 17.00
CA TRP A 518 -14.77 -31.55 17.01
C TRP A 518 -13.34 -31.12 17.32
N LEU A 519 -12.93 -29.93 16.87
CA LEU A 519 -11.63 -29.38 17.24
C LEU A 519 -11.54 -29.07 18.72
N ARG A 520 -12.60 -28.54 19.34
CA ARG A 520 -12.65 -28.35 20.80
C ARG A 520 -12.51 -29.68 21.53
N GLU A 521 -13.23 -30.71 21.09
CA GLU A 521 -13.11 -32.06 21.66
C GLU A 521 -11.70 -32.64 21.49
N LEU A 522 -11.04 -32.41 20.35
CA LEU A 522 -9.67 -32.83 20.07
C LEU A 522 -8.64 -32.08 20.95
N ILE A 523 -8.83 -30.77 21.14
CA ILE A 523 -7.97 -29.90 21.95
C ILE A 523 -8.09 -30.26 23.44
N ASP A 524 -9.31 -30.54 23.91
CA ASP A 524 -9.61 -30.81 25.32
C ASP A 524 -9.33 -32.25 25.74
N SER A 525 -9.22 -33.17 24.78
CA SER A 525 -8.95 -34.57 25.06
C SER A 525 -7.46 -34.84 25.24
N ASP A 526 -7.12 -35.55 26.31
CA ASP A 526 -5.79 -36.15 26.49
C ASP A 526 -5.63 -37.48 25.75
N ARG A 527 -6.77 -38.08 25.34
CA ARG A 527 -6.82 -39.36 24.65
C ARG A 527 -6.84 -39.18 23.12
N MET A 528 -7.71 -38.33 22.59
CA MET A 528 -7.79 -38.07 21.16
C MET A 528 -6.68 -37.11 20.72
N ARG A 529 -5.85 -37.54 19.77
CA ARG A 529 -4.69 -36.75 19.31
C ARG A 529 -4.67 -36.52 17.80
N VAL A 530 -5.27 -37.41 17.03
CA VAL A 530 -5.30 -37.34 15.57
C VAL A 530 -6.74 -37.45 15.09
N MET A 531 -7.14 -36.55 14.19
CA MET A 531 -8.46 -36.52 13.57
C MET A 531 -8.32 -36.63 12.06
N ALA A 532 -9.05 -37.55 11.44
CA ALA A 532 -9.27 -37.55 9.99
C ALA A 532 -10.58 -36.84 9.66
N LEU A 533 -10.55 -35.97 8.65
CA LEU A 533 -11.69 -35.20 8.17
C LEU A 533 -11.88 -35.45 6.67
N VAL A 534 -13.02 -36.01 6.29
CA VAL A 534 -13.35 -36.31 4.89
C VAL A 534 -14.57 -35.48 4.47
N PRO A 535 -14.40 -34.21 4.05
CA PRO A 535 -15.49 -33.46 3.42
C PRO A 535 -15.79 -34.02 2.03
N PHE A 536 -17.07 -34.16 1.69
CA PHE A 536 -17.48 -34.58 0.35
C PHE A 536 -18.68 -33.76 -0.13
N GLY A 537 -18.88 -33.72 -1.44
CA GLY A 537 -19.98 -32.96 -2.05
C GLY A 537 -19.95 -33.04 -3.58
N THR A 538 -20.94 -32.45 -4.23
CA THR A 538 -21.01 -32.41 -5.69
C THR A 538 -20.03 -31.41 -6.31
N ALA A 539 -19.64 -31.68 -7.57
CA ALA A 539 -18.83 -30.75 -8.36
C ALA A 539 -19.50 -29.37 -8.46
N GLY A 540 -18.69 -28.31 -8.47
CA GLY A 540 -19.19 -26.91 -8.44
C GLY A 540 -19.29 -26.31 -7.03
N ASN A 541 -19.12 -27.12 -5.98
CA ASN A 541 -19.05 -26.63 -4.60
C ASN A 541 -17.65 -26.15 -4.18
N HIS A 542 -16.69 -26.05 -5.09
CA HIS A 542 -15.33 -25.58 -4.80
C HIS A 542 -14.73 -26.24 -3.54
N LEU A 543 -14.72 -27.58 -3.50
CA LEU A 543 -14.22 -28.33 -2.35
C LEU A 543 -12.74 -28.04 -2.07
N GLU A 544 -11.98 -27.59 -3.05
CA GLU A 544 -10.60 -27.13 -2.86
C GLU A 544 -10.49 -25.93 -1.94
N LYS A 545 -11.57 -25.15 -1.77
CA LYS A 545 -11.61 -24.02 -0.85
C LYS A 545 -12.13 -24.42 0.53
N ILE A 546 -12.78 -25.58 0.69
CA ILE A 546 -13.45 -25.95 1.94
C ILE A 546 -12.49 -25.97 3.13
N HIS A 547 -11.29 -26.52 2.91
CA HIS A 547 -10.31 -26.66 3.98
C HIS A 547 -9.83 -25.29 4.49
N GLU A 548 -9.64 -24.31 3.58
CA GLU A 548 -9.22 -22.95 3.95
C GLU A 548 -10.29 -22.28 4.80
N GLN A 549 -11.57 -22.46 4.44
CA GLN A 549 -12.69 -21.88 5.17
C GLN A 549 -12.83 -22.47 6.57
N LEU A 550 -12.69 -23.80 6.69
CA LEU A 550 -12.78 -24.51 7.95
C LEU A 550 -11.59 -24.14 8.87
N CYS A 551 -10.37 -24.06 8.32
CA CYS A 551 -9.19 -23.60 9.07
C CYS A 551 -9.37 -22.16 9.55
N GLN A 552 -9.77 -21.24 8.66
CA GLN A 552 -9.95 -19.83 9.01
C GLN A 552 -11.03 -19.62 10.06
N TYR A 553 -12.14 -20.35 9.96
CA TYR A 553 -13.19 -20.34 10.98
C TYR A 553 -12.66 -20.82 12.32
N ALA A 554 -11.95 -21.95 12.33
CA ALA A 554 -11.35 -22.51 13.55
C ALA A 554 -10.30 -21.59 14.17
N GLU A 555 -9.45 -20.94 13.37
CA GLU A 555 -8.48 -19.95 13.85
C GLU A 555 -9.16 -18.75 14.51
N THR A 556 -10.33 -18.35 14.01
CA THR A 556 -11.09 -17.23 14.58
C THR A 556 -11.81 -17.65 15.88
N ASP A 557 -12.51 -18.79 15.85
CA ASP A 557 -13.31 -19.30 16.98
C ASP A 557 -12.43 -19.76 18.15
N LEU A 558 -11.25 -20.31 17.85
CA LEU A 558 -10.35 -20.94 18.84
C LEU A 558 -9.03 -20.16 19.03
N HIS A 559 -8.98 -18.88 18.62
CA HIS A 559 -7.77 -18.05 18.67
C HIS A 559 -7.11 -17.98 20.06
N ASP A 560 -7.91 -18.10 21.12
CA ASP A 560 -7.52 -18.06 22.52
C ASP A 560 -7.08 -19.43 23.07
N ARG A 561 -7.48 -20.54 22.42
CA ARG A 561 -7.28 -21.91 22.91
C ARG A 561 -6.28 -22.73 22.10
N ALA A 562 -6.17 -22.45 20.80
CA ALA A 562 -5.32 -23.20 19.89
C ALA A 562 -4.61 -22.31 18.89
N LYS A 563 -3.39 -22.73 18.53
CA LYS A 563 -2.67 -22.17 17.39
C LYS A 563 -2.64 -23.21 16.28
N ILE A 564 -3.31 -22.89 15.19
CA ILE A 564 -3.47 -23.78 14.03
C ILE A 564 -2.39 -23.43 13.00
N LYS A 565 -1.75 -24.45 12.42
CA LYS A 565 -0.87 -24.30 11.27
C LYS A 565 -1.26 -25.27 10.18
N GLN A 566 -1.54 -24.72 9.01
CA GLN A 566 -1.92 -25.48 7.86
C GLN A 566 -0.71 -25.82 6.98
N ILE A 567 -0.62 -27.08 6.56
CA ILE A 567 0.34 -27.57 5.58
C ILE A 567 -0.45 -28.30 4.49
N LYS A 568 -0.34 -27.80 3.26
CA LYS A 568 -0.85 -28.49 2.08
C LYS A 568 0.18 -29.52 1.65
N LEU A 569 -0.25 -30.77 1.56
CA LEU A 569 0.54 -31.90 1.14
C LEU A 569 0.15 -32.33 -0.28
N GLU A 570 1.14 -32.64 -1.10
CA GLU A 570 0.93 -33.35 -2.37
C GLU A 570 0.63 -34.83 -2.11
N PHE A 571 -0.29 -35.40 -2.89
CA PHE A 571 -0.63 -36.81 -2.82
C PHE A 571 0.22 -37.60 -3.82
N PRO A 572 0.67 -38.83 -3.50
CA PRO A 572 1.56 -39.59 -4.37
C PRO A 572 1.06 -39.77 -5.81
N GLU A 573 1.91 -39.47 -6.79
CA GLU A 573 1.66 -39.74 -8.21
C GLU A 573 1.66 -41.25 -8.51
N SER A 574 2.59 -41.99 -7.89
CA SER A 574 2.66 -43.45 -7.92
C SER A 574 1.77 -44.05 -6.84
N ARG A 575 0.83 -44.91 -7.24
CA ARG A 575 -0.12 -45.59 -6.32
C ARG A 575 0.04 -47.10 -6.26
N ALA A 576 1.18 -47.62 -6.73
CA ALA A 576 1.45 -49.07 -6.75
C ALA A 576 1.63 -49.66 -5.34
N ASP A 577 2.27 -48.91 -4.44
CA ASP A 577 2.36 -49.18 -3.01
C ASP A 577 2.04 -47.90 -2.22
N LEU A 578 0.77 -47.51 -2.26
CA LEU A 578 0.30 -46.23 -1.77
C LEU A 578 0.66 -45.97 -0.29
N ARG A 579 0.73 -47.02 0.54
CA ARG A 579 1.09 -46.86 1.96
C ARG A 579 2.52 -46.34 2.12
N VAL A 580 3.48 -46.96 1.44
CA VAL A 580 4.90 -46.58 1.51
C VAL A 580 5.12 -45.19 0.92
N GLU A 581 4.43 -44.88 -0.17
CA GLU A 581 4.53 -43.58 -0.83
C GLU A 581 3.96 -42.44 0.03
N LEU A 582 2.83 -42.66 0.73
CA LEU A 582 2.27 -41.68 1.68
C LEU A 582 3.25 -41.38 2.84
N GLU A 583 3.94 -42.39 3.36
CA GLU A 583 4.98 -42.23 4.38
C GLU A 583 6.19 -41.45 3.84
N HIS A 584 6.62 -41.73 2.61
CA HIS A 584 7.72 -41.03 1.96
C HIS A 584 7.40 -39.55 1.73
N GLU A 585 6.21 -39.27 1.21
CA GLU A 585 5.77 -37.94 0.84
C GLU A 585 5.59 -37.03 2.07
N LEU A 586 5.02 -37.58 3.15
CA LEU A 586 4.92 -36.87 4.43
C LEU A 586 6.32 -36.51 4.98
N ARG A 587 7.29 -37.44 4.92
CA ARG A 587 8.67 -37.17 5.36
C ARG A 587 9.32 -36.09 4.51
N GLN A 588 9.24 -36.20 3.19
CA GLN A 588 9.90 -35.31 2.26
C GLN A 588 9.37 -33.87 2.38
N GLN A 589 8.05 -33.70 2.46
CA GLN A 589 7.45 -32.36 2.50
C GLN A 589 7.60 -31.65 3.85
N LEU A 590 7.74 -32.41 4.96
CA LEU A 590 8.00 -31.83 6.27
C LEU A 590 9.50 -31.54 6.52
N GLN A 591 10.42 -32.15 5.77
CA GLN A 591 11.87 -31.91 5.86
C GLN A 591 12.27 -30.60 5.16
N ARG A 592 12.43 -29.52 5.95
CA ARG A 592 12.86 -28.20 5.43
C ARG A 592 14.37 -28.08 5.13
N GLU A 593 15.21 -28.96 5.67
CA GLU A 593 16.68 -28.93 5.54
C GLU A 593 17.23 -30.27 5.02
N LYS A 594 18.12 -30.24 4.02
CA LYS A 594 18.66 -31.45 3.36
C LYS A 594 19.72 -32.22 4.18
N THR A 595 20.07 -31.78 5.39
CA THR A 595 21.35 -32.16 6.01
C THR A 595 21.22 -32.94 7.33
N SER A 596 20.03 -33.06 7.91
CA SER A 596 19.82 -33.84 9.15
C SER A 596 18.63 -34.79 9.03
N GLN A 597 18.89 -36.10 9.19
CA GLN A 597 17.90 -37.16 9.12
C GLN A 597 17.12 -37.21 10.45
N LYS A 598 16.09 -36.36 10.56
CA LYS A 598 15.20 -36.30 11.74
C LYS A 598 14.17 -37.44 11.69
N SER A 599 13.78 -37.95 12.85
CA SER A 599 12.68 -38.90 12.99
C SER A 599 11.33 -38.25 12.64
N GLU A 600 10.32 -39.06 12.30
CA GLU A 600 8.97 -38.61 11.91
C GLU A 600 8.32 -37.78 13.02
N ARG A 601 8.52 -38.21 14.27
CA ARG A 601 8.04 -37.49 15.45
C ARG A 601 8.69 -36.11 15.57
N GLU A 602 9.99 -36.00 15.33
CA GLU A 602 10.71 -34.72 15.34
C GLU A 602 10.30 -33.82 14.17
N LEU A 603 9.98 -34.39 13.00
CA LEU A 603 9.48 -33.63 11.86
C LEU A 603 8.11 -33.01 12.15
N LEU A 604 7.19 -33.80 12.70
CA LEU A 604 5.87 -33.30 13.13
C LEU A 604 6.00 -32.26 14.25
N GLN A 605 6.96 -32.44 15.16
CA GLN A 605 7.24 -31.46 16.21
C GLN A 605 7.83 -30.16 15.66
N CYS A 606 8.81 -30.23 14.76
CA CYS A 606 9.37 -29.05 14.09
C CYS A 606 8.33 -28.33 13.20
N ALA A 607 7.34 -29.06 12.70
CA ALA A 607 6.25 -28.51 11.93
C ALA A 607 5.22 -27.76 12.79
N SER A 608 5.24 -27.90 14.13
CA SER A 608 4.34 -27.20 15.05
C SER A 608 4.43 -25.66 14.97
N PRO A 609 3.32 -24.94 15.22
CA PRO A 609 3.31 -23.48 15.29
C PRO A 609 3.73 -22.82 16.62
N CYS A 610 3.88 -23.51 17.75
CA CYS A 610 4.00 -22.81 19.04
C CYS A 610 4.83 -23.50 20.14
N ASP A 611 5.52 -22.66 20.93
CA ASP A 611 6.09 -22.96 22.25
C ASP A 611 5.28 -22.32 23.41
N ASP A 612 4.02 -21.91 23.15
CA ASP A 612 3.16 -21.22 24.13
C ASP A 612 2.48 -22.26 25.06
N PRO A 613 2.66 -22.18 26.38
CA PRO A 613 2.04 -23.10 27.33
C PRO A 613 0.52 -22.95 27.43
N ASP A 614 -0.05 -21.78 27.08
CA ASP A 614 -1.47 -21.48 27.27
C ASP A 614 -2.35 -21.91 26.08
N ARG A 615 -1.75 -22.22 24.92
CA ARG A 615 -2.48 -22.61 23.70
C ARG A 615 -2.01 -23.95 23.17
N ARG A 616 -2.96 -24.82 22.80
CA ARG A 616 -2.64 -26.11 22.18
C ARG A 616 -2.17 -25.92 20.74
N SER A 617 -1.13 -26.66 20.35
CA SER A 617 -0.63 -26.70 18.98
C SER A 617 -1.49 -27.64 18.13
N VAL A 618 -2.11 -27.12 17.07
CA VAL A 618 -2.87 -27.92 16.09
C VAL A 618 -2.18 -27.86 14.72
N LEU A 619 -1.79 -29.02 14.19
CA LEU A 619 -1.20 -29.16 12.87
C LEU A 619 -2.24 -29.71 11.90
N TRP A 620 -2.62 -28.91 10.90
CA TRP A 620 -3.60 -29.29 9.88
C TRP A 620 -2.90 -29.70 8.58
N LEU A 621 -2.95 -30.98 8.25
CA LEU A 621 -2.39 -31.59 7.04
C LEU A 621 -3.51 -31.78 6.01
N HIS A 622 -3.41 -31.12 4.86
CA HIS A 622 -4.39 -31.20 3.79
C HIS A 622 -3.83 -31.94 2.57
N TRP A 623 -4.44 -33.07 2.20
CA TRP A 623 -3.97 -33.99 1.16
C TRP A 623 -4.59 -33.77 -0.23
N GLY A 624 -5.40 -32.73 -0.39
CA GLY A 624 -6.02 -32.37 -1.66
C GLY A 624 -7.49 -32.77 -1.80
N VAL A 625 -7.94 -32.69 -3.05
CA VAL A 625 -9.32 -32.96 -3.49
C VAL A 625 -9.27 -34.04 -4.57
N PHE A 626 -10.16 -35.02 -4.48
CA PHE A 626 -10.25 -36.13 -5.42
C PHE A 626 -11.69 -36.35 -5.86
N GLY A 627 -11.92 -36.84 -7.07
CA GLY A 627 -13.27 -37.20 -7.52
C GLY A 627 -13.41 -37.28 -9.03
N GLY A 628 -14.48 -37.92 -9.49
CA GLY A 628 -14.67 -38.26 -10.92
C GLY A 628 -15.53 -37.26 -11.71
N THR A 629 -16.10 -36.25 -11.05
CA THR A 629 -17.11 -35.35 -11.63
C THR A 629 -16.57 -33.98 -12.05
N GLY A 630 -15.30 -33.68 -11.80
CA GLY A 630 -14.64 -32.40 -12.08
C GLY A 630 -13.23 -32.56 -12.68
N ASN A 631 -12.35 -31.59 -12.44
CA ASN A 631 -10.94 -31.64 -12.84
C ASN A 631 -10.04 -32.39 -11.83
N ALA A 632 -10.61 -32.87 -10.73
CA ALA A 632 -9.88 -33.55 -9.67
C ALA A 632 -9.44 -34.96 -10.10
N PRO A 633 -8.30 -35.47 -9.60
CA PRO A 633 -7.89 -36.85 -9.85
C PRO A 633 -8.84 -37.83 -9.16
N LEU A 634 -9.16 -38.95 -9.82
CA LEU A 634 -10.01 -39.98 -9.23
C LEU A 634 -9.28 -40.70 -8.09
N LEU A 635 -9.97 -40.97 -6.99
CA LEU A 635 -9.46 -41.78 -5.85
C LEU A 635 -10.41 -42.95 -5.64
N LYS A 636 -9.88 -44.17 -5.65
CA LYS A 636 -10.69 -45.37 -5.42
C LYS A 636 -10.99 -45.52 -3.92
N LEU A 637 -12.09 -46.19 -3.58
CA LEU A 637 -12.45 -46.47 -2.20
C LEU A 637 -11.34 -47.26 -1.46
N ASP A 638 -10.69 -48.21 -2.14
CA ASP A 638 -9.55 -48.94 -1.57
C ASP A 638 -8.37 -48.02 -1.24
N GLU A 639 -8.11 -47.02 -2.08
CA GLU A 639 -7.03 -46.03 -1.87
C GLU A 639 -7.37 -45.09 -0.70
N LEU A 640 -8.64 -44.70 -0.55
CA LEU A 640 -9.14 -43.94 0.59
C LEU A 640 -8.98 -44.74 1.90
N ASN A 641 -9.31 -46.03 1.87
CA ASN A 641 -9.14 -46.92 3.02
C ASN A 641 -7.67 -47.09 3.40
N ILE A 642 -6.77 -47.17 2.43
CA ILE A 642 -5.32 -47.19 2.68
C ILE A 642 -4.86 -45.88 3.32
N TRP A 643 -5.38 -44.72 2.89
CA TRP A 643 -5.07 -43.42 3.48
C TRP A 643 -5.64 -43.26 4.91
N LEU A 644 -6.81 -43.83 5.22
CA LEU A 644 -7.36 -43.83 6.57
C LEU A 644 -6.53 -44.71 7.52
N ASN A 645 -6.16 -45.93 7.08
CA ASN A 645 -5.25 -46.81 7.83
C ASN A 645 -3.87 -46.15 8.02
N PHE A 646 -3.36 -45.55 6.93
CA PHE A 646 -2.51 -44.36 6.91
C PHE A 646 -2.36 -43.62 8.24
N ILE A 647 -3.36 -42.78 8.45
CA ILE A 647 -3.40 -41.81 9.54
C ILE A 647 -3.56 -42.53 10.87
N CYS A 648 -4.48 -43.50 10.93
CA CYS A 648 -4.79 -44.24 12.14
C CYS A 648 -3.57 -44.96 12.71
N GLU A 649 -2.78 -45.65 11.89
CA GLU A 649 -1.64 -46.45 12.35
C GLU A 649 -0.33 -45.66 12.38
N PHE A 650 -0.01 -44.90 11.32
CA PHE A 650 1.31 -44.28 11.19
C PHE A 650 1.36 -42.90 11.84
N VAL A 651 0.43 -42.01 11.49
CA VAL A 651 0.43 -40.63 11.98
C VAL A 651 0.13 -40.60 13.48
N THR A 652 -0.83 -41.42 13.95
CA THR A 652 -1.15 -41.55 15.37
C THR A 652 0.03 -42.06 16.20
N HIS A 653 0.78 -43.05 15.68
CA HIS A 653 1.94 -43.61 16.36
C HIS A 653 3.07 -42.57 16.54
N HIS A 654 3.28 -41.71 15.54
CA HIS A 654 4.34 -40.70 15.55
C HIS A 654 3.89 -39.33 16.07
N CYS A 655 2.62 -39.18 16.47
CA CYS A 655 2.07 -37.91 16.95
C CYS A 655 2.67 -37.51 18.32
N PRO A 656 3.31 -36.33 18.44
CA PRO A 656 3.81 -35.83 19.73
C PRO A 656 2.67 -35.52 20.72
N GLU A 657 2.88 -35.77 22.02
CA GLU A 657 1.83 -35.65 23.06
C GLU A 657 1.19 -34.25 23.18
N HIS A 658 1.97 -33.20 22.92
CA HIS A 658 1.54 -31.80 23.04
C HIS A 658 0.93 -31.23 21.74
N ILE A 659 0.88 -32.03 20.66
CA ILE A 659 0.36 -31.62 19.37
C ILE A 659 -0.96 -32.36 19.09
N ARG A 660 -1.88 -31.69 18.41
CA ARG A 660 -3.06 -32.31 17.81
C ARG A 660 -2.92 -32.24 16.29
N ILE A 661 -3.23 -33.33 15.59
CA ILE A 661 -3.09 -33.40 14.14
C ILE A 661 -4.47 -33.56 13.51
N VAL A 662 -4.74 -32.77 12.48
CA VAL A 662 -5.94 -32.88 11.65
C VAL A 662 -5.51 -33.25 10.24
N CYS A 663 -5.90 -34.41 9.75
CA CYS A 663 -5.64 -34.83 8.39
C CYS A 663 -6.93 -34.70 7.57
N SER A 664 -6.90 -33.93 6.48
CA SER A 664 -8.08 -33.68 5.65
C SER A 664 -7.86 -34.09 4.19
N LEU A 665 -8.88 -34.71 3.59
CA LEU A 665 -8.93 -35.09 2.18
C LEU A 665 -10.37 -34.93 1.69
N ALA A 666 -10.58 -34.14 0.63
CA ALA A 666 -11.92 -33.86 0.12
C ALA A 666 -12.31 -34.75 -1.06
N LEU A 667 -13.59 -35.12 -1.16
CA LEU A 667 -14.12 -35.98 -2.22
C LEU A 667 -15.24 -35.31 -3.03
N GLU A 668 -15.06 -35.15 -4.35
CA GLU A 668 -16.11 -34.80 -5.28
C GLU A 668 -16.87 -36.06 -5.71
N THR A 669 -18.15 -36.12 -5.38
CA THR A 669 -19.00 -37.30 -5.58
C THR A 669 -20.40 -36.85 -6.03
N PRO A 670 -21.05 -37.53 -7.01
CA PRO A 670 -22.42 -37.22 -7.41
C PRO A 670 -23.40 -37.32 -6.23
N ASP A 671 -24.45 -36.49 -6.21
CA ASP A 671 -25.46 -36.46 -5.12
C ASP A 671 -26.09 -37.85 -4.85
N GLY A 672 -26.26 -38.67 -5.89
CA GLY A 672 -26.83 -40.02 -5.76
C GLY A 672 -25.94 -41.03 -5.02
N GLU A 673 -24.63 -40.76 -4.95
CA GLU A 673 -23.62 -41.66 -4.36
C GLU A 673 -23.21 -41.24 -2.93
N HIS A 674 -23.70 -40.09 -2.43
CA HIS A 674 -23.35 -39.57 -1.10
C HIS A 674 -23.75 -40.52 0.04
N SER A 675 -24.90 -41.20 -0.09
CA SER A 675 -25.37 -42.14 0.94
C SER A 675 -24.51 -43.40 0.99
N GLU A 676 -24.11 -43.93 -0.17
CA GLU A 676 -23.26 -45.12 -0.27
C GLU A 676 -21.84 -44.84 0.26
N LEU A 677 -21.28 -43.67 -0.08
CA LEU A 677 -19.99 -43.23 0.46
C LEU A 677 -20.03 -43.07 1.98
N ARG A 678 -21.13 -42.52 2.51
CA ARG A 678 -21.32 -42.33 3.94
C ARG A 678 -21.35 -43.67 4.69
N GLU A 679 -22.14 -44.62 4.21
CA GLU A 679 -22.24 -45.97 4.78
C GLU A 679 -20.87 -46.67 4.78
N SER A 680 -20.14 -46.58 3.67
CA SER A 680 -18.79 -47.14 3.55
C SER A 680 -17.77 -46.53 4.52
N LEU A 681 -17.84 -45.21 4.76
CA LEU A 681 -16.99 -44.54 5.74
C LEU A 681 -17.37 -44.87 7.19
N ASP A 682 -18.67 -44.99 7.49
CA ASP A 682 -19.15 -45.40 8.81
C ASP A 682 -18.77 -46.87 9.11
N ASP A 683 -18.85 -47.77 8.12
CA ASP A 683 -18.35 -49.14 8.22
C ASP A 683 -16.83 -49.16 8.50
N LYS A 684 -16.08 -48.30 7.80
CA LYS A 684 -14.63 -48.21 7.97
C LYS A 684 -14.23 -47.65 9.34
N ASP A 685 -14.97 -46.68 9.87
CA ASP A 685 -14.76 -46.14 11.22
C ASP A 685 -14.80 -47.26 12.28
N GLY A 686 -15.72 -48.22 12.13
CA GLY A 686 -15.82 -49.39 13.00
C GLY A 686 -14.59 -50.31 13.00
N GLU A 687 -13.79 -50.31 11.94
CA GLU A 687 -12.54 -51.08 11.84
C GLU A 687 -11.33 -50.37 12.47
N LEU A 688 -11.39 -49.04 12.59
CA LEU A 688 -10.28 -48.21 13.07
C LEU A 688 -10.30 -48.15 14.61
N THR A 689 -9.54 -49.04 15.25
CA THR A 689 -9.63 -49.28 16.71
C THR A 689 -8.64 -48.47 17.58
N ASP A 690 -7.83 -47.57 17.01
CA ASP A 690 -6.86 -46.80 17.81
C ASP A 690 -7.58 -45.74 18.67
N ASN A 691 -7.34 -45.82 19.98
CA ASN A 691 -7.95 -44.97 20.99
C ASN A 691 -7.58 -43.48 20.89
N HIS A 692 -6.54 -43.12 20.14
CA HIS A 692 -6.10 -41.74 19.94
C HIS A 692 -6.49 -41.16 18.59
N PHE A 693 -7.13 -41.95 17.73
CA PHE A 693 -7.59 -41.57 16.41
C PHE A 693 -9.12 -41.39 16.41
N VAL A 694 -9.61 -40.47 15.60
CA VAL A 694 -11.05 -40.32 15.32
C VAL A 694 -11.27 -39.97 13.85
N LEU A 695 -12.20 -40.66 13.20
CA LEU A 695 -12.68 -40.30 11.86
C LEU A 695 -13.96 -39.49 12.00
N ASN A 696 -13.92 -38.23 11.57
CA ASN A 696 -15.08 -37.35 11.54
C ASN A 696 -15.52 -37.12 10.10
N ILE A 697 -16.73 -37.58 9.81
CA ILE A 697 -17.31 -37.50 8.48
C ILE A 697 -18.31 -36.34 8.47
N LEU A 698 -18.07 -35.35 7.61
CA LEU A 698 -18.94 -34.18 7.47
C LEU A 698 -20.23 -34.53 6.72
N GLU A 699 -21.26 -33.70 6.91
CA GLU A 699 -22.41 -33.72 6.03
C GLU A 699 -22.02 -33.25 4.63
N PRO A 700 -22.64 -33.81 3.57
CA PRO A 700 -22.33 -33.44 2.20
C PRO A 700 -22.47 -31.93 1.99
N VAL A 701 -21.50 -31.32 1.30
CA VAL A 701 -21.57 -29.91 0.91
C VAL A 701 -22.58 -29.81 -0.23
N GLY A 702 -23.76 -29.28 0.12
CA GLY A 702 -24.86 -29.06 -0.81
C GLY A 702 -24.89 -27.64 -1.39
N ASN A 703 -25.97 -27.34 -2.09
CA ASN A 703 -26.26 -26.01 -2.61
C ASN A 703 -26.56 -25.01 -1.48
N VAL A 704 -26.17 -23.76 -1.69
CA VAL A 704 -26.38 -22.67 -0.74
C VAL A 704 -27.87 -22.44 -0.55
N GLU A 705 -28.35 -22.54 0.68
CA GLU A 705 -29.73 -22.24 0.96
C GLU A 705 -30.01 -20.74 0.88
N LYS A 706 -31.23 -20.41 0.47
CA LYS A 706 -31.69 -19.03 0.35
C LYS A 706 -31.55 -18.24 1.66
N HIS A 707 -31.70 -18.89 2.80
CA HIS A 707 -31.59 -18.23 4.11
C HIS A 707 -30.12 -17.90 4.46
N GLU A 708 -29.17 -18.77 4.10
CA GLU A 708 -27.73 -18.57 4.26
C GLU A 708 -27.24 -17.45 3.34
N LEU A 709 -27.70 -17.43 2.09
CA LEU A 709 -27.41 -16.35 1.15
C LEU A 709 -27.90 -14.98 1.68
N ARG A 710 -29.09 -14.93 2.30
CA ARG A 710 -29.60 -13.70 2.93
C ARG A 710 -28.75 -13.24 4.10
N LYS A 711 -28.30 -14.17 4.95
CA LYS A 711 -27.43 -13.90 6.09
C LYS A 711 -26.08 -13.37 5.60
N PHE A 712 -25.47 -14.05 4.62
CA PHE A 712 -24.23 -13.63 3.99
C PHE A 712 -24.31 -12.20 3.43
N LEU A 713 -25.34 -11.92 2.62
CA LEU A 713 -25.53 -10.60 2.02
C LEU A 713 -25.74 -9.48 3.05
N ARG A 714 -26.31 -9.81 4.21
CA ARG A 714 -26.57 -8.83 5.28
C ARG A 714 -25.32 -8.54 6.11
N GLU A 715 -24.54 -9.56 6.44
CA GLU A 715 -23.52 -9.47 7.50
C GLU A 715 -22.09 -9.45 6.94
N ASN A 716 -21.86 -10.06 5.77
CA ASN A 716 -20.51 -10.38 5.31
C ASN A 716 -20.16 -9.84 3.91
N SER A 717 -21.12 -9.43 3.08
CA SER A 717 -20.83 -9.00 1.70
C SER A 717 -20.73 -7.49 1.48
N GLY A 718 -21.13 -6.66 2.45
CA GLY A 718 -21.23 -5.21 2.25
C GLY A 718 -22.37 -4.77 1.31
N CYS A 719 -23.33 -5.66 1.03
CA CYS A 719 -24.53 -5.33 0.26
C CYS A 719 -25.46 -4.38 1.08
N PRO A 720 -26.06 -3.36 0.45
CA PRO A 720 -27.01 -2.48 1.14
C PRO A 720 -28.21 -3.28 1.71
N PRO A 721 -28.63 -3.04 2.98
CA PRO A 721 -29.68 -3.83 3.65
C PRO A 721 -31.01 -3.91 2.88
N GLN A 722 -31.30 -2.86 2.11
CA GLN A 722 -32.53 -2.73 1.31
C GLN A 722 -32.55 -3.68 0.10
N LEU A 723 -31.37 -4.10 -0.38
CA LEU A 723 -31.23 -4.96 -1.56
C LEU A 723 -31.07 -6.43 -1.20
N CYS A 724 -30.59 -6.76 0.01
CA CYS A 724 -30.25 -8.13 0.41
C CYS A 724 -31.39 -9.13 0.17
N VAL A 725 -32.64 -8.76 0.47
CA VAL A 725 -33.79 -9.65 0.30
C VAL A 725 -34.08 -9.91 -1.18
N LYS A 726 -34.12 -8.85 -2.00
CA LYS A 726 -34.40 -8.95 -3.44
C LYS A 726 -33.29 -9.67 -4.20
N LEU A 727 -32.03 -9.38 -3.87
CA LEU A 727 -30.88 -10.03 -4.48
C LEU A 727 -30.82 -11.51 -4.11
N ALA A 728 -31.04 -11.88 -2.84
CA ALA A 728 -31.08 -13.29 -2.45
C ALA A 728 -32.20 -14.06 -3.18
N ASP A 729 -33.37 -13.44 -3.39
CA ASP A 729 -34.47 -14.04 -4.12
C ASP A 729 -34.12 -14.29 -5.59
N LEU A 730 -33.50 -13.32 -6.26
CA LEU A 730 -33.13 -13.42 -7.68
C LEU A 730 -31.93 -14.34 -7.90
N LEU A 731 -30.89 -14.24 -7.06
CA LEU A 731 -29.71 -15.10 -7.13
C LEU A 731 -30.07 -16.57 -6.90
N SER A 732 -30.90 -16.87 -5.90
CA SER A 732 -31.40 -18.22 -5.65
C SER A 732 -32.24 -18.76 -6.83
N LYS A 733 -32.99 -17.89 -7.51
CA LYS A 733 -33.80 -18.25 -8.68
C LYS A 733 -32.96 -18.50 -9.94
N GLU A 734 -31.92 -17.71 -10.16
CA GLU A 734 -31.04 -17.81 -11.34
C GLU A 734 -30.10 -19.02 -11.24
N THR A 735 -29.52 -19.26 -10.06
CA THR A 735 -28.44 -20.25 -9.86
C THR A 735 -28.90 -21.57 -9.25
N GLY A 736 -30.13 -21.64 -8.74
CA GLY A 736 -30.61 -22.81 -7.99
C GLY A 736 -29.85 -23.06 -6.66
N GLY A 737 -28.99 -22.13 -6.23
CA GLY A 737 -28.13 -22.31 -5.06
C GLY A 737 -26.75 -22.88 -5.37
N GLU A 738 -26.39 -23.10 -6.65
CA GLU A 738 -25.09 -23.64 -7.01
C GLU A 738 -23.96 -22.67 -6.62
N PHE A 739 -23.04 -23.15 -5.77
CA PHE A 739 -22.04 -22.31 -5.12
C PHE A 739 -21.12 -21.58 -6.11
N GLN A 740 -20.58 -22.29 -7.12
CA GLN A 740 -19.72 -21.69 -8.15
C GLN A 740 -20.41 -20.55 -8.92
N GLN A 741 -21.67 -20.76 -9.33
CA GLN A 741 -22.43 -19.73 -10.05
C GLN A 741 -22.75 -18.53 -9.16
N LEU A 742 -23.10 -18.77 -7.90
CA LEU A 742 -23.33 -17.70 -6.92
C LEU A 742 -22.07 -16.86 -6.71
N VAL A 743 -20.93 -17.50 -6.46
CA VAL A 743 -19.65 -16.80 -6.28
C VAL A 743 -19.31 -15.98 -7.52
N ALA A 744 -19.47 -16.53 -8.72
CA ALA A 744 -19.19 -15.82 -9.97
C ALA A 744 -20.02 -14.55 -10.17
N LEU A 745 -21.27 -14.53 -9.67
CA LEU A 745 -22.16 -13.35 -9.75
C LEU A 745 -21.91 -12.33 -8.62
N ILE A 746 -21.55 -12.81 -7.42
CA ILE A 746 -21.41 -11.99 -6.22
C ILE A 746 -20.02 -11.33 -6.16
N GLU A 747 -18.95 -12.05 -6.52
CA GLU A 747 -17.57 -11.59 -6.41
C GLU A 747 -17.28 -10.26 -7.11
N PRO A 748 -17.75 -10.02 -8.36
CA PRO A 748 -17.54 -8.73 -9.02
C PRO A 748 -18.28 -7.59 -8.32
N ALA A 749 -19.51 -7.84 -7.85
CA ALA A 749 -20.33 -6.84 -7.16
C ALA A 749 -19.74 -6.47 -5.80
N GLU A 750 -19.15 -7.43 -5.10
CA GLU A 750 -18.45 -7.21 -3.84
C GLU A 750 -17.15 -6.41 -4.02
N LYS A 751 -16.32 -6.78 -5.01
CA LYS A 751 -15.05 -6.08 -5.29
C LYS A 751 -15.25 -4.63 -5.72
N THR A 752 -16.32 -4.35 -6.47
CA THR A 752 -16.58 -3.03 -7.07
C THR A 752 -17.65 -2.22 -6.32
N GLY A 753 -18.29 -2.79 -5.30
CA GLY A 753 -19.43 -2.18 -4.60
C GLY A 753 -20.71 -2.04 -5.45
N SER A 754 -20.77 -2.64 -6.65
CA SER A 754 -21.79 -2.39 -7.67
C SER A 754 -23.08 -3.23 -7.51
N TRP A 755 -23.58 -3.38 -6.28
CA TRP A 755 -24.75 -4.22 -5.95
C TRP A 755 -26.04 -3.85 -6.72
N HIS A 756 -26.24 -2.56 -7.02
CA HIS A 756 -27.38 -2.10 -7.82
C HIS A 756 -27.29 -2.50 -9.30
N SER A 757 -26.07 -2.56 -9.84
CA SER A 757 -25.81 -3.03 -11.22
C SER A 757 -26.16 -4.51 -11.34
N LEU A 758 -25.71 -5.32 -10.38
CA LEU A 758 -26.05 -6.74 -10.30
C LEU A 758 -27.58 -6.95 -10.21
N LEU A 759 -28.27 -6.15 -9.38
CA LEU A 759 -29.72 -6.21 -9.27
C LEU A 759 -30.41 -5.92 -10.61
N GLY A 760 -29.97 -4.87 -11.33
CA GLY A 760 -30.50 -4.52 -12.65
C GLY A 760 -30.30 -5.62 -13.69
N GLN A 761 -29.11 -6.24 -13.70
CA GLN A 761 -28.80 -7.37 -14.58
C GLN A 761 -29.73 -8.56 -14.31
N LEU A 762 -29.88 -8.98 -13.06
CA LEU A 762 -30.75 -10.10 -12.68
C LEU A 762 -32.23 -9.81 -12.98
N GLN A 763 -32.68 -8.57 -12.76
CA GLN A 763 -34.06 -8.16 -13.10
C GLN A 763 -34.32 -8.18 -14.60
N SER A 764 -33.33 -7.80 -15.43
CA SER A 764 -33.48 -7.80 -16.89
C SER A 764 -33.63 -9.22 -17.47
N ARG A 765 -32.97 -10.21 -16.86
CA ARG A 765 -33.02 -11.63 -17.27
C ARG A 765 -34.32 -12.33 -16.89
N HIS A 766 -34.98 -11.88 -15.82
CA HIS A 766 -36.22 -12.46 -15.33
C HIS A 766 -37.49 -11.70 -15.73
N LYS A 767 -37.42 -10.73 -16.65
CA LYS A 767 -38.64 -10.13 -17.22
C LYS A 767 -39.39 -11.18 -18.06
N PRO A 768 -40.72 -11.34 -17.89
CA PRO A 768 -41.49 -12.22 -18.76
C PRO A 768 -41.43 -11.70 -20.21
N PRO A 769 -41.31 -12.59 -21.22
CA PRO A 769 -41.45 -12.19 -22.62
C PRO A 769 -42.88 -11.67 -22.83
N PHE A 770 -42.98 -10.46 -23.35
CA PHE A 770 -44.25 -9.84 -23.76
C PHE A 770 -44.74 -10.43 -25.08
#